data_AF-A0A2M7UCT7-F1
#
_entry.id   AF-A0A2M7UCT7-F1
#
_cell.length_a   1.000
_cell.length_b   1.000
_cell.length_c   1.000
_cell.angle_alpha   90.00
_cell.angle_beta   90.00
_cell.angle_gamma   90.00
#
_symmetry.space_group_name_H-M   'P 1'
#
loop_
_entity.id
_entity.type
_entity.pdbx_description
1 polymer ?
#
loop_
_entity_poly.entity_id
_entity_poly.type
_entity_poly.pdbx_seq_one_letter_code
_entity_poly.pdbx_strand_id
1 'polypeptide(L)'
;EIEKLRKFYRENPEESDYERDRQESFQRFTENQKKFLHNFYSPEKFKKYIEDQFTKYSDADKQKEIRDKVLDSFKNLNRQPPVEEELNRLINQSIKIEVSQGIANDLSDTINQLYLQLQLERPQKFFEEIEREDFLHGIEMIRNKISMILRNLQTNLDTLERDKDTKNAYSLKLVSKAEEPYTTMERNKDGKMQPYLRVRPLPFFKEVSLSKYVQSLTLNFNHWRHRGEYLHNGRAIFSQPGGKEGFYATLANYAEKLSGTDVDEIMMLPDGNVVYQAFILYEKFQDEEFAHQDWRHRTNQFTNQLESINTQVENQIIEQLRLLYPDIPEIRIRNAVNVAVGMSRAMFLTEPEKSAYADPTDVEGKGHPASYSTNDAMSLNVFNPLHTIMRWGGEHHWNLMYFMPIEGNKGAWDHNKLWKNMELYYNSFMKGRRELGDLGQKKLFVDEIIDFSNVGGPSKRRGWRMLQTLEGHFLYDSDGTINYPETFKAMDLIGYEAVYDFFVNQTERDKDFLSTPSAERNNWFKYIYEKYFVPLGENISFEQYMSDLGKLSEQEALRQFKEESPAINNWNEFVELTTSKMFMERALTHEVAVRFPTKFLRMDRDRFHKDGISNWRRVFELVQRETGWDRDHFNSVMKDLVTAEMLLRNDISGKIKDGLTLDKTLGLHNFEDFQYVLNKETIKELLSKHRIDEKKINEALLVYEKIKDNFLKNSFLDGDAINQRREYTFTYGLEDTDFTLMSYRAAGPRIIPRAIGDVGIMEKEVMPWIDKMPHILNDLAINGKHDFSPIIEYLRKAQEAYNAVHGTGGDLDQMYGFAYKIAGAVINYFKKDTMAKPLFGLFRMGKTNSIAAKYAGRSTAVWEWDSRDIDRFCVALESYHLLPKQPYDLASPPSPNKFHNVFIKLPFFKHPVKTPFKKRNVDFKYSAGK
;
A
#
# COMPACT_ATOMS: atom_id res chain seq x y z
N GLU A 1 -37.53 -53.47 -2.07
CA GLU A 1 -36.66 -52.39 -1.54
C GLU A 1 -36.81 -51.08 -2.29
N ILE A 2 -36.76 -51.07 -3.63
CA ILE A 2 -37.00 -49.86 -4.46
C ILE A 2 -38.33 -49.15 -4.13
N GLU A 3 -39.39 -49.90 -3.84
CA GLU A 3 -40.70 -49.34 -3.48
C GLU A 3 -40.70 -48.70 -2.07
N LYS A 4 -39.87 -49.21 -1.14
CA LYS A 4 -39.66 -48.61 0.19
C LYS A 4 -38.86 -47.30 0.07
N LEU A 5 -37.84 -47.28 -0.78
CA LEU A 5 -37.08 -46.06 -1.11
C LEU A 5 -37.97 -45.01 -1.80
N ARG A 6 -38.79 -45.40 -2.77
CA ARG A 6 -39.75 -44.50 -3.43
C ARG A 6 -40.79 -43.95 -2.46
N LYS A 7 -41.25 -44.75 -1.49
CA LYS A 7 -42.15 -44.29 -0.43
C LYS A 7 -41.46 -43.29 0.50
N PHE A 8 -40.24 -43.60 0.96
CA PHE A 8 -39.43 -42.72 1.80
C PHE A 8 -39.20 -41.35 1.16
N TYR A 9 -38.79 -41.29 -0.10
CA TYR A 9 -38.57 -40.03 -0.81
C TYR A 9 -39.84 -39.23 -1.16
N ARG A 10 -41.01 -39.89 -1.26
CA ARG A 10 -42.30 -39.19 -1.37
C ARG A 10 -42.72 -38.55 -0.04
N GLU A 11 -42.36 -39.19 1.07
CA GLU A 11 -42.66 -38.73 2.42
C GLU A 11 -41.62 -37.70 2.92
N ASN A 12 -40.43 -37.65 2.31
CA ASN A 12 -39.31 -36.75 2.62
C ASN A 12 -38.74 -36.12 1.33
N PRO A 13 -39.47 -35.19 0.69
CA PRO A 13 -39.08 -34.62 -0.61
C PRO A 13 -37.69 -33.95 -0.58
N GLU A 14 -37.30 -33.36 0.55
CA GLU A 14 -35.98 -32.78 0.79
C GLU A 14 -34.83 -33.81 0.75
N GLU A 15 -35.08 -35.07 1.13
CA GLU A 15 -34.10 -36.16 0.99
C GLU A 15 -33.96 -36.60 -0.46
N SER A 16 -35.06 -36.55 -1.22
CA SER A 16 -35.03 -36.84 -2.65
C SER A 16 -34.24 -35.77 -3.41
N ASP A 17 -34.44 -34.51 -3.05
CA ASP A 17 -33.73 -33.39 -3.63
C ASP A 17 -32.23 -33.44 -3.29
N TYR A 18 -31.89 -33.70 -2.03
CA TYR A 18 -30.49 -33.86 -1.63
C TYR A 18 -29.80 -35.02 -2.34
N GLU A 19 -30.41 -36.21 -2.43
CA GLU A 19 -29.75 -37.35 -3.09
C GLU A 19 -29.56 -37.14 -4.59
N ARG A 20 -30.51 -36.48 -5.27
CA ARG A 20 -30.31 -36.02 -6.65
C ARG A 20 -29.10 -35.08 -6.74
N ASP A 21 -29.07 -34.06 -5.90
CA ASP A 21 -28.03 -33.03 -5.96
C ASP A 21 -26.66 -33.57 -5.52
N ARG A 22 -26.63 -34.51 -4.58
CA ARG A 22 -25.44 -35.26 -4.15
C ARG A 22 -24.83 -36.04 -5.31
N GLN A 23 -25.67 -36.66 -6.13
CA GLN A 23 -25.25 -37.47 -7.28
C GLN A 23 -24.93 -36.62 -8.51
N GLU A 24 -25.62 -35.50 -8.74
CA GLU A 24 -25.49 -34.73 -9.98
C GLU A 24 -24.61 -33.47 -9.81
N SER A 25 -24.78 -32.73 -8.71
CA SER A 25 -24.17 -31.40 -8.52
C SER A 25 -22.98 -31.42 -7.55
N PHE A 26 -23.00 -32.25 -6.51
CA PHE A 26 -22.01 -32.23 -5.42
C PHE A 26 -20.92 -33.29 -5.55
N GLN A 27 -20.76 -33.91 -6.73
CA GLN A 27 -19.77 -34.98 -6.96
C GLN A 27 -18.33 -34.57 -6.56
N ARG A 28 -17.97 -33.30 -6.75
CA ARG A 28 -16.63 -32.74 -6.49
C ARG A 28 -16.33 -32.46 -5.02
N PHE A 29 -17.34 -32.51 -4.15
CA PHE A 29 -17.17 -32.27 -2.73
C PHE A 29 -16.80 -33.56 -1.97
N THR A 30 -16.05 -33.39 -0.89
CA THR A 30 -15.78 -34.48 0.06
C THR A 30 -17.08 -34.95 0.73
N GLU A 31 -17.10 -36.18 1.27
CA GLU A 31 -18.29 -36.66 1.99
C GLU A 31 -18.63 -35.80 3.22
N ASN A 32 -17.64 -35.15 3.85
CA ASN A 32 -17.89 -34.22 4.95
C ASN A 32 -18.58 -32.95 4.47
N GLN A 33 -18.14 -32.37 3.36
CA GLN A 33 -18.79 -31.20 2.74
C GLN A 33 -20.21 -31.53 2.25
N LYS A 34 -20.42 -32.71 1.67
CA LYS A 34 -21.76 -33.18 1.27
C LYS A 34 -22.69 -33.30 2.48
N LYS A 35 -22.23 -33.93 3.57
CA LYS A 35 -22.98 -34.01 4.84
C LYS A 35 -23.28 -32.64 5.43
N PHE A 36 -22.32 -31.71 5.34
CA PHE A 36 -22.54 -30.33 5.79
C PHE A 36 -23.66 -29.65 4.99
N LEU A 37 -23.59 -29.71 3.65
CA LEU A 37 -24.62 -29.15 2.77
C LEU A 37 -26.00 -29.79 2.98
N HIS A 38 -26.05 -31.08 3.32
CA HIS A 38 -27.30 -31.79 3.65
C HIS A 38 -28.06 -31.13 4.79
N ASN A 39 -27.34 -30.55 5.76
CA ASN A 39 -27.96 -29.88 6.91
C ASN A 39 -28.78 -28.66 6.49
N PHE A 40 -28.50 -28.05 5.33
CA PHE A 40 -29.23 -26.89 4.85
C PHE A 40 -30.55 -27.23 4.12
N TYR A 41 -30.85 -28.50 3.87
CA TYR A 41 -32.06 -28.90 3.14
C TYR A 41 -33.34 -28.82 3.97
N SER A 42 -33.26 -28.79 5.30
CA SER A 42 -34.43 -28.56 6.15
C SER A 42 -34.11 -27.79 7.44
N PRO A 43 -35.06 -27.00 7.97
CA PRO A 43 -34.93 -26.34 9.27
C PRO A 43 -34.55 -27.29 10.41
N GLU A 44 -35.14 -28.48 10.45
CA GLU A 44 -34.93 -29.48 11.50
C GLU A 44 -33.49 -29.99 11.51
N LYS A 45 -32.93 -30.29 10.33
CA LYS A 45 -31.54 -30.74 10.19
C LYS A 45 -30.56 -29.63 10.53
N PHE A 46 -30.82 -28.41 10.05
CA PHE A 46 -29.94 -27.29 10.34
C PHE A 46 -29.92 -26.97 11.83
N LYS A 47 -31.09 -26.96 12.47
CA LYS A 47 -31.20 -26.76 13.92
C LYS A 47 -30.45 -27.85 14.67
N LYS A 48 -30.66 -29.12 14.34
CA LYS A 48 -29.97 -30.26 14.97
C LYS A 48 -28.46 -30.15 14.80
N TYR A 49 -27.99 -29.78 13.61
CA TYR A 49 -26.57 -29.55 13.35
C TYR A 49 -25.99 -28.49 14.30
N ILE A 50 -26.70 -27.38 14.51
CA ILE A 50 -26.24 -26.33 15.43
C ILE A 50 -26.24 -26.84 16.88
N GLU A 51 -27.27 -27.56 17.31
CA GLU A 51 -27.33 -28.18 18.65
C GLU A 51 -26.16 -29.15 18.87
N ASP A 52 -25.82 -29.96 17.87
CA ASP A 52 -24.67 -30.85 17.89
C ASP A 52 -23.35 -30.06 18.01
N GLN A 53 -23.22 -28.90 17.33
CA GLN A 53 -22.04 -28.04 17.48
C GLN A 53 -21.94 -27.45 18.90
N PHE A 54 -23.03 -26.97 19.49
CA PHE A 54 -23.03 -26.48 20.88
C PHE A 54 -22.66 -27.60 21.87
N THR A 55 -23.10 -28.83 21.62
CA THR A 55 -22.79 -29.99 22.47
C THR A 55 -21.28 -30.25 22.56
N LYS A 56 -20.50 -29.96 21.49
CA LYS A 56 -19.03 -30.07 21.51
C LYS A 56 -18.37 -29.13 22.53
N TYR A 57 -19.01 -28.01 22.87
CA TYR A 57 -18.55 -27.07 23.89
C TYR A 57 -19.14 -27.37 25.27
N SER A 58 -19.82 -28.52 25.44
CA SER A 58 -20.19 -29.05 26.75
C SER A 58 -19.06 -29.88 27.40
N ASP A 59 -17.99 -30.15 26.65
CA ASP A 59 -16.76 -30.77 27.16
C ASP A 59 -16.03 -29.81 28.12
N ALA A 60 -15.61 -30.32 29.28
CA ALA A 60 -14.95 -29.55 30.33
C ALA A 60 -13.64 -28.90 29.85
N ASP A 61 -12.88 -29.57 28.98
CA ASP A 61 -11.62 -29.05 28.46
C ASP A 61 -11.86 -27.89 27.51
N LYS A 62 -12.91 -27.99 26.67
CA LYS A 62 -13.30 -26.91 25.75
C LYS A 62 -13.89 -25.71 26.49
N GLN A 63 -14.68 -25.92 27.53
CA GLN A 63 -15.17 -24.82 28.37
C GLN A 63 -14.04 -24.12 29.10
N LYS A 64 -13.06 -24.89 29.61
CA LYS A 64 -11.87 -24.34 30.23
C LYS A 64 -11.06 -23.51 29.23
N GLU A 65 -10.85 -24.01 28.01
CA GLU A 65 -10.16 -23.28 26.94
C GLU A 65 -10.81 -21.92 26.65
N ILE A 66 -12.14 -21.88 26.51
CA ILE A 66 -12.88 -20.62 26.27
C ILE A 66 -12.83 -19.70 27.50
N ARG A 67 -12.95 -20.26 28.70
CA ARG A 67 -12.85 -19.49 29.96
C ARG A 67 -11.48 -18.84 30.09
N ASP A 68 -10.40 -19.58 29.84
CA ASP A 68 -9.03 -19.09 29.90
C ASP A 68 -8.81 -18.00 28.83
N LYS A 69 -9.29 -18.20 27.60
CA LYS A 69 -9.29 -17.16 26.54
C LYS A 69 -9.97 -15.86 26.97
N VAL A 70 -11.17 -15.96 27.57
CA VAL A 70 -11.89 -14.76 28.07
C VAL A 70 -11.08 -14.08 29.17
N LEU A 71 -10.57 -14.83 30.15
CA LEU A 71 -9.78 -14.28 31.25
C LEU A 71 -8.46 -13.63 30.77
N ASP A 72 -7.78 -14.26 29.82
CA ASP A 72 -6.57 -13.74 29.21
C ASP A 72 -6.83 -12.42 28.47
N SER A 73 -7.97 -12.28 27.79
CA SER A 73 -8.35 -11.00 27.18
C SER A 73 -8.52 -9.88 28.20
N PHE A 74 -9.11 -10.15 29.37
CA PHE A 74 -9.19 -9.14 30.46
C PHE A 74 -7.82 -8.80 31.02
N LYS A 75 -6.96 -9.81 31.20
CA LYS A 75 -5.58 -9.63 31.64
C LYS A 75 -4.78 -8.79 30.64
N ASN A 76 -4.91 -9.05 29.35
CA ASN A 76 -4.26 -8.31 28.26
C ASN A 76 -4.75 -6.85 28.20
N LEU A 77 -5.98 -6.59 28.64
CA LEU A 77 -6.56 -5.25 28.75
C LEU A 77 -6.21 -4.56 30.08
N ASN A 78 -5.38 -5.16 30.96
CA ASN A 78 -5.13 -4.70 32.32
C ASN A 78 -6.41 -4.45 33.14
N ARG A 79 -7.45 -5.24 32.87
CA ARG A 79 -8.75 -5.15 33.54
C ARG A 79 -8.90 -6.25 34.57
N GLN A 80 -9.65 -5.95 35.63
CA GLN A 80 -10.05 -6.98 36.58
C GLN A 80 -10.96 -8.00 35.88
N PRO A 81 -10.80 -9.30 36.19
CA PRO A 81 -11.72 -10.31 35.70
C PRO A 81 -13.16 -9.95 36.08
N PRO A 82 -14.14 -10.19 35.17
CA PRO A 82 -15.53 -9.95 35.47
C PRO A 82 -16.01 -10.89 36.59
N VAL A 83 -17.07 -10.48 37.29
CA VAL A 83 -17.75 -11.35 38.27
C VAL A 83 -18.29 -12.61 37.60
N GLU A 84 -18.41 -13.72 38.34
CA GLU A 84 -18.72 -15.04 37.79
C GLU A 84 -19.97 -15.07 36.89
N GLU A 85 -21.02 -14.29 37.22
CA GLU A 85 -22.22 -14.18 36.40
C GLU A 85 -21.94 -13.55 35.02
N GLU A 86 -21.18 -12.46 34.99
CA GLU A 86 -20.78 -11.79 33.75
C GLU A 86 -19.76 -12.62 32.97
N LEU A 87 -18.83 -13.28 33.67
CA LEU A 87 -17.88 -14.22 33.06
C LEU A 87 -18.62 -15.34 32.33
N ASN A 88 -19.61 -15.96 32.96
CA ASN A 88 -20.42 -17.01 32.34
C ASN A 88 -21.23 -16.48 31.14
N ARG A 89 -21.71 -15.23 31.18
CA ARG A 89 -22.34 -14.59 30.02
C ARG A 89 -21.37 -14.43 28.84
N LEU A 90 -20.15 -13.96 29.10
CA LEU A 90 -19.12 -13.77 28.09
C LEU A 90 -18.59 -15.09 27.52
N ILE A 91 -18.48 -16.14 28.35
CA ILE A 91 -18.18 -17.51 27.90
C ILE A 91 -19.27 -18.00 26.94
N ASN A 92 -20.54 -17.87 27.32
CA ASN A 92 -21.66 -18.26 26.46
C ASN A 92 -21.70 -17.47 25.14
N GLN A 93 -21.40 -16.18 25.17
CA GLN A 93 -21.26 -15.36 23.97
C GLN A 93 -20.10 -15.83 23.09
N SER A 94 -18.95 -16.15 23.70
CA SER A 94 -17.77 -16.66 22.99
C SER A 94 -18.05 -18.01 22.33
N ILE A 95 -18.76 -18.93 23.01
CA ILE A 95 -19.21 -20.20 22.42
C ILE A 95 -20.12 -19.96 21.21
N LYS A 96 -21.07 -19.02 21.30
CA LYS A 96 -21.93 -18.66 20.15
C LYS A 96 -21.11 -18.12 18.99
N ILE A 97 -20.09 -17.31 19.25
CA ILE A 97 -19.17 -16.78 18.23
C ILE A 97 -18.43 -17.95 17.56
N GLU A 98 -17.83 -18.83 18.35
CA GLU A 98 -17.09 -20.01 17.86
C GLU A 98 -17.97 -20.92 17.00
N VAL A 99 -19.18 -21.26 17.45
CA VAL A 99 -20.14 -22.06 16.67
C VAL A 99 -20.55 -21.35 15.38
N SER A 100 -20.85 -20.04 15.46
CA SER A 100 -21.25 -19.25 14.28
C SER A 100 -20.10 -19.09 13.28
N GLN A 101 -18.86 -18.99 13.74
CA GLN A 101 -17.69 -18.95 12.88
C GLN A 101 -17.43 -20.33 12.28
N GLY A 102 -17.53 -21.42 13.05
CA GLY A 102 -17.38 -22.79 12.57
C GLY A 102 -18.32 -23.12 11.40
N ILE A 103 -19.60 -22.74 11.49
CA ILE A 103 -20.56 -22.93 10.39
C ILE A 103 -20.17 -22.10 9.15
N ALA A 104 -19.72 -20.86 9.36
CA ALA A 104 -19.24 -20.01 8.25
C ALA A 104 -17.96 -20.58 7.62
N ASN A 105 -17.07 -21.19 8.42
CA ASN A 105 -15.85 -21.87 7.99
C ASN A 105 -16.18 -23.06 7.09
N ASP A 106 -17.09 -23.93 7.51
CA ASP A 106 -17.50 -25.11 6.72
C ASP A 106 -18.10 -24.71 5.36
N LEU A 107 -18.88 -23.63 5.33
CA LEU A 107 -19.45 -23.08 4.09
C LEU A 107 -18.36 -22.49 3.19
N SER A 108 -17.45 -21.71 3.76
CA SER A 108 -16.29 -21.16 3.03
C SER A 108 -15.42 -22.28 2.45
N ASP A 109 -15.17 -23.35 3.19
CA ASP A 109 -14.39 -24.51 2.74
C ASP A 109 -15.04 -25.21 1.54
N THR A 110 -16.36 -25.35 1.59
CA THR A 110 -17.13 -25.92 0.46
C THR A 110 -16.99 -25.07 -0.80
N ILE A 111 -16.96 -23.74 -0.64
CA ILE A 111 -16.91 -22.79 -1.75
C ILE A 111 -15.49 -22.64 -2.30
N ASN A 112 -14.50 -22.57 -1.42
CA ASN A 112 -13.09 -22.55 -1.81
C ASN A 112 -12.74 -23.81 -2.60
N GLN A 113 -13.23 -24.99 -2.19
CA GLN A 113 -13.03 -26.23 -2.94
C GLN A 113 -13.63 -26.16 -4.36
N LEU A 114 -14.79 -25.51 -4.51
CA LEU A 114 -15.46 -25.35 -5.81
C LEU A 114 -14.61 -24.51 -6.78
N TYR A 115 -14.09 -23.37 -6.33
CA TYR A 115 -13.34 -22.46 -7.20
C TYR A 115 -11.89 -22.89 -7.40
N LEU A 116 -11.23 -23.38 -6.34
CA LEU A 116 -9.79 -23.63 -6.37
C LEU A 116 -9.40 -24.67 -7.41
N GLN A 117 -10.13 -25.79 -7.53
CA GLN A 117 -9.78 -26.82 -8.51
C GLN A 117 -9.66 -26.24 -9.92
N LEU A 118 -10.59 -25.37 -10.29
CA LEU A 118 -10.65 -24.80 -11.63
C LEU A 118 -9.66 -23.64 -11.82
N GLN A 119 -9.40 -22.87 -10.76
CA GLN A 119 -8.34 -21.85 -10.75
C GLN A 119 -6.94 -22.47 -10.85
N LEU A 120 -6.71 -23.63 -10.24
CA LEU A 120 -5.43 -24.34 -10.31
C LEU A 120 -5.21 -25.01 -11.67
N GLU A 121 -6.25 -25.55 -12.30
CA GLU A 121 -6.13 -26.16 -13.63
C GLU A 121 -5.93 -25.12 -14.75
N ARG A 122 -6.42 -23.88 -14.57
CA ARG A 122 -6.41 -22.82 -15.60
C ARG A 122 -6.05 -21.42 -15.03
N PRO A 123 -4.90 -21.25 -14.36
CA PRO A 123 -4.55 -19.99 -13.68
C PRO A 123 -4.40 -18.78 -14.61
N GLN A 124 -4.15 -19.02 -15.90
CA GLN A 124 -3.97 -18.00 -16.94
C GLN A 124 -5.28 -17.53 -17.60
N LYS A 125 -6.39 -18.24 -17.40
CA LYS A 125 -7.69 -17.89 -18.00
C LYS A 125 -8.49 -16.99 -17.09
N PHE A 126 -9.28 -16.12 -17.67
CA PHE A 126 -10.25 -15.35 -16.89
C PHE A 126 -11.35 -16.25 -16.35
N PHE A 127 -11.92 -15.85 -15.21
CA PHE A 127 -12.91 -16.59 -14.47
C PHE A 127 -14.14 -16.93 -15.33
N GLU A 128 -14.59 -15.99 -16.15
CA GLU A 128 -15.73 -16.17 -17.05
C GLU A 128 -15.44 -17.19 -18.16
N GLU A 129 -14.19 -17.35 -18.59
CA GLU A 129 -13.78 -18.37 -19.56
C GLU A 129 -13.77 -19.75 -18.91
N ILE A 130 -13.29 -19.84 -17.67
CA ILE A 130 -13.31 -21.06 -16.86
C ILE A 130 -14.75 -21.54 -16.66
N GLU A 131 -15.67 -20.65 -16.30
CA GLU A 131 -17.09 -21.00 -16.12
C GLU A 131 -17.75 -21.51 -17.41
N ARG A 132 -17.45 -20.91 -18.57
CA ARG A 132 -18.02 -21.32 -19.86
C ARG A 132 -17.55 -22.68 -20.34
N GLU A 133 -16.27 -23.00 -20.10
CA GLU A 133 -15.67 -24.24 -20.56
C GLU A 133 -16.02 -25.45 -19.67
N ASP A 134 -16.59 -25.24 -18.47
CA ASP A 134 -17.03 -26.29 -17.55
C ASP A 134 -18.57 -26.47 -17.52
N PHE A 135 -19.28 -26.23 -18.63
CA PHE A 135 -20.75 -26.16 -18.65
C PHE A 135 -21.51 -27.43 -18.20
N LEU A 136 -20.91 -28.63 -18.32
CA LEU A 136 -21.57 -29.91 -17.98
C LEU A 136 -21.55 -30.23 -16.47
N HIS A 137 -20.59 -29.66 -15.72
CA HIS A 137 -20.41 -29.88 -14.28
C HIS A 137 -20.14 -28.54 -13.56
N GLY A 138 -20.68 -27.46 -14.11
CA GLY A 138 -20.12 -26.12 -13.94
C GLY A 138 -20.35 -25.49 -12.58
N ILE A 139 -19.34 -24.75 -12.13
CA ILE A 139 -19.34 -23.89 -10.94
C ILE A 139 -20.65 -23.13 -10.79
N GLU A 140 -21.12 -22.50 -11.86
CA GLU A 140 -22.32 -21.66 -11.85
C GLU A 140 -23.58 -22.45 -11.43
N MET A 141 -23.74 -23.68 -11.92
CA MET A 141 -24.88 -24.52 -11.55
C MET A 141 -24.85 -24.87 -10.06
N ILE A 142 -23.69 -25.34 -9.57
CA ILE A 142 -23.49 -25.72 -8.16
C ILE A 142 -23.69 -24.50 -7.25
N ARG A 143 -23.17 -23.35 -7.65
CA ARG A 143 -23.33 -22.06 -6.97
C ARG A 143 -24.80 -21.64 -6.86
N ASN A 144 -25.53 -21.67 -7.98
CA ASN A 144 -26.94 -21.32 -8.01
C ASN A 144 -27.74 -22.29 -7.13
N LYS A 145 -27.33 -23.56 -7.08
CA LYS A 145 -27.93 -24.58 -6.22
C LYS A 145 -27.73 -24.29 -4.74
N ILE A 146 -26.50 -24.04 -4.29
CA ILE A 146 -26.20 -23.68 -2.89
C ILE A 146 -26.98 -22.42 -2.49
N SER A 147 -27.01 -21.41 -3.37
CA SER A 147 -27.78 -20.18 -3.14
C SER A 147 -29.27 -20.44 -2.97
N MET A 148 -29.84 -21.33 -3.78
CA MET A 148 -31.26 -21.72 -3.68
C MET A 148 -31.54 -22.45 -2.37
N ILE A 149 -30.67 -23.38 -1.96
CA ILE A 149 -30.82 -24.13 -0.70
C ILE A 149 -30.80 -23.17 0.49
N LEU A 150 -29.85 -22.24 0.56
CA LEU A 150 -29.76 -21.25 1.64
C LEU A 150 -30.98 -20.32 1.67
N ARG A 151 -31.49 -19.86 0.51
CA ARG A 151 -32.70 -19.03 0.45
C ARG A 151 -33.94 -19.80 0.91
N ASN A 152 -34.11 -21.05 0.47
CA ASN A 152 -35.23 -21.88 0.91
C ASN A 152 -35.19 -22.12 2.42
N LEU A 153 -34.01 -22.44 2.96
CA LEU A 153 -33.80 -22.59 4.40
C LEU A 153 -34.14 -21.31 5.16
N GLN A 154 -33.67 -20.15 4.67
CA GLN A 154 -33.97 -18.85 5.26
C GLN A 154 -35.49 -18.60 5.34
N THR A 155 -36.21 -18.81 4.23
CA THR A 155 -37.66 -18.59 4.16
C THR A 155 -38.43 -19.53 5.09
N ASN A 156 -38.04 -20.81 5.14
CA ASN A 156 -38.68 -21.79 6.00
C ASN A 156 -38.44 -21.48 7.49
N LEU A 157 -37.20 -21.12 7.87
CA LEU A 157 -36.88 -20.68 9.23
C LEU A 157 -37.63 -19.42 9.63
N ASP A 158 -37.70 -18.40 8.77
CA ASP A 158 -38.42 -17.15 9.06
C ASP A 158 -39.92 -17.41 9.29
N THR A 159 -40.49 -18.39 8.59
CA THR A 159 -41.89 -18.82 8.79
C THR A 159 -42.05 -19.49 10.16
N LEU A 160 -41.19 -20.45 10.51
CA LEU A 160 -41.23 -21.21 11.76
C LEU A 160 -40.92 -20.35 13.00
N GLU A 161 -40.07 -19.34 12.86
CA GLU A 161 -39.72 -18.38 13.93
C GLU A 161 -40.87 -17.40 14.24
N ARG A 162 -41.78 -17.19 13.27
CA ARG A 162 -42.96 -16.30 13.41
C ARG A 162 -44.22 -17.04 13.86
N ASP A 163 -44.32 -18.33 13.58
CA ASP A 163 -45.45 -19.17 13.98
C ASP A 163 -45.45 -19.41 15.50
N LYS A 164 -46.60 -19.18 16.15
CA LYS A 164 -46.76 -19.29 17.59
C LYS A 164 -46.53 -20.71 18.11
N ASP A 165 -46.84 -21.72 17.31
CA ASP A 165 -46.77 -23.13 17.74
C ASP A 165 -45.33 -23.68 17.66
N THR A 166 -44.50 -23.16 16.75
CA THR A 166 -43.12 -23.62 16.53
C THR A 166 -42.04 -22.66 17.03
N LYS A 167 -42.39 -21.42 17.39
CA LYS A 167 -41.43 -20.38 17.81
C LYS A 167 -40.49 -20.81 18.93
N ASN A 168 -40.99 -21.53 19.94
CA ASN A 168 -40.15 -22.01 21.04
C ASN A 168 -39.17 -23.10 20.60
N ALA A 169 -39.55 -23.94 19.63
CA ALA A 169 -38.67 -24.97 19.09
C ALA A 169 -37.51 -24.38 18.28
N TYR A 170 -37.64 -23.16 17.76
CA TYR A 170 -36.62 -22.48 16.95
C TYR A 170 -36.08 -21.19 17.61
N SER A 171 -36.11 -21.12 18.95
CA SER A 171 -35.63 -19.94 19.70
C SER A 171 -34.10 -19.84 19.80
N LEU A 172 -33.37 -20.80 19.22
CA LEU A 172 -31.91 -20.82 19.22
C LEU A 172 -31.37 -19.57 18.50
N LYS A 173 -30.34 -18.95 19.07
CA LYS A 173 -29.71 -17.76 18.52
C LYS A 173 -28.25 -18.01 18.20
N LEU A 174 -27.85 -17.53 17.04
CA LEU A 174 -26.45 -17.45 16.62
C LEU A 174 -26.01 -15.99 16.62
N VAL A 175 -24.76 -15.72 16.25
CA VAL A 175 -24.27 -14.35 16.10
C VAL A 175 -23.92 -14.05 14.66
N SER A 176 -24.15 -12.80 14.25
CA SER A 176 -23.71 -12.25 12.98
C SER A 176 -22.91 -10.98 13.23
N LYS A 177 -21.96 -10.68 12.35
CA LYS A 177 -21.28 -9.38 12.35
C LYS A 177 -22.26 -8.25 12.03
N ALA A 178 -22.10 -7.13 12.68
CA ALA A 178 -22.94 -5.94 12.57
C ALA A 178 -22.12 -4.68 12.75
N GLU A 179 -22.66 -3.57 12.26
CA GLU A 179 -21.98 -2.29 12.28
C GLU A 179 -22.83 -1.25 13.00
N GLU A 180 -22.14 -0.29 13.61
CA GLU A 180 -22.75 0.82 14.29
C GLU A 180 -22.38 2.11 13.53
N PRO A 181 -23.35 2.74 12.84
CA PRO A 181 -23.13 4.08 12.34
C PRO A 181 -23.10 5.05 13.51
N TYR A 182 -22.26 6.08 13.40
CA TYR A 182 -22.21 7.17 14.37
C TYR A 182 -22.09 8.51 13.63
N THR A 183 -22.40 9.60 14.31
CA THR A 183 -22.34 10.94 13.72
C THR A 183 -21.21 11.73 14.35
N THR A 184 -20.30 12.22 13.52
CA THR A 184 -19.28 13.21 13.90
C THR A 184 -19.78 14.62 13.61
N MET A 185 -19.30 15.61 14.35
CA MET A 185 -19.54 17.03 14.06
C MET A 185 -18.24 17.59 13.51
N GLU A 186 -18.25 18.08 12.27
CA GLU A 186 -17.04 18.54 11.59
C GLU A 186 -17.18 19.96 11.08
N ARG A 187 -16.08 20.72 11.10
CA ARG A 187 -16.05 22.04 10.45
C ARG A 187 -16.04 21.88 8.94
N ASN A 188 -17.07 22.40 8.28
CA ASN A 188 -17.08 22.51 6.84
C ASN A 188 -16.01 23.51 6.35
N LYS A 189 -15.85 23.65 5.03
CA LYS A 189 -14.88 24.59 4.41
C LYS A 189 -15.08 26.06 4.83
N ASP A 190 -16.25 26.41 5.37
CA ASP A 190 -16.58 27.74 5.89
C ASP A 190 -16.39 27.86 7.42
N GLY A 191 -15.85 26.83 8.07
CA GLY A 191 -15.61 26.78 9.51
C GLY A 191 -16.84 26.47 10.37
N LYS A 192 -17.98 26.10 9.78
CA LYS A 192 -19.24 25.76 10.48
C LYS A 192 -19.32 24.26 10.77
N MET A 193 -19.74 23.91 11.98
CA MET A 193 -19.97 22.51 12.35
C MET A 193 -21.15 21.91 11.57
N GLN A 194 -20.95 20.77 10.90
CA GLN A 194 -21.98 19.98 10.22
C GLN A 194 -21.92 18.51 10.68
N PRO A 195 -23.07 17.83 10.79
CA PRO A 195 -23.10 16.42 11.11
C PRO A 195 -22.69 15.58 9.90
N TYR A 196 -21.78 14.64 10.12
CA TYR A 196 -21.35 13.67 9.12
C TYR A 196 -21.58 12.25 9.63
N LEU A 197 -22.19 11.41 8.79
CA LEU A 197 -22.39 10.00 9.11
C LEU A 197 -21.09 9.24 8.89
N ARG A 198 -20.72 8.44 9.88
CA ARG A 198 -19.54 7.59 9.92
C ARG A 198 -19.93 6.17 10.34
N VAL A 199 -19.02 5.23 10.12
CA VAL A 199 -19.19 3.82 10.50
C VAL A 199 -18.02 3.42 11.38
N ARG A 200 -18.30 2.71 12.48
CA ARG A 200 -17.23 2.15 13.30
C ARG A 200 -16.38 1.17 12.47
N PRO A 201 -15.05 1.22 12.54
CA PRO A 201 -14.21 0.41 11.66
C PRO A 201 -14.29 -1.09 11.87
N LEU A 202 -14.68 -1.52 13.06
CA LEU A 202 -14.75 -2.92 13.41
C LEU A 202 -16.20 -3.34 13.63
N PRO A 203 -16.67 -4.39 12.94
CA PRO A 203 -18.00 -4.90 13.19
C PRO A 203 -18.02 -5.62 14.54
N PHE A 204 -19.12 -5.45 15.27
CA PHE A 204 -19.38 -6.19 16.49
C PHE A 204 -20.30 -7.39 16.20
N PHE A 205 -20.24 -8.41 17.05
CA PHE A 205 -21.17 -9.53 16.95
C PHE A 205 -22.50 -9.18 17.62
N LYS A 206 -23.60 -9.35 16.87
CA LYS A 206 -24.97 -9.26 17.41
C LYS A 206 -25.63 -10.62 17.36
N GLU A 207 -26.40 -10.94 18.39
CA GLU A 207 -27.26 -12.11 18.35
C GLU A 207 -28.37 -11.94 17.31
N VAL A 208 -28.60 -13.00 16.54
CA VAL A 208 -29.61 -13.07 15.48
C VAL A 208 -30.34 -14.40 15.54
N SER A 209 -31.57 -14.41 15.01
CA SER A 209 -32.30 -15.66 14.80
C SER A 209 -31.65 -16.50 13.71
N LEU A 210 -32.04 -17.78 13.60
CA LEU A 210 -31.47 -18.69 12.62
C LEU A 210 -31.75 -18.22 11.19
N SER A 211 -32.96 -17.72 10.91
CA SER A 211 -33.29 -17.15 9.59
C SER A 211 -32.39 -15.97 9.24
N LYS A 212 -32.13 -15.07 10.18
CA LYS A 212 -31.25 -13.91 10.01
C LYS A 212 -29.78 -14.30 9.88
N TYR A 213 -29.36 -15.36 10.56
CA TYR A 213 -28.02 -15.92 10.40
C TYR A 213 -27.83 -16.53 9.01
N VAL A 214 -28.80 -17.31 8.50
CA VAL A 214 -28.77 -17.86 7.13
C VAL A 214 -28.82 -16.75 6.07
N GLN A 215 -29.55 -15.67 6.33
CA GLN A 215 -29.50 -14.46 5.50
C GLN A 215 -28.07 -13.89 5.43
N SER A 216 -27.37 -13.81 6.57
CA SER A 216 -25.97 -13.37 6.63
C SER A 216 -25.04 -14.32 5.86
N LEU A 217 -25.20 -15.64 6.01
CA LEU A 217 -24.44 -16.63 5.23
C LEU A 217 -24.65 -16.44 3.72
N THR A 218 -25.87 -16.15 3.29
CA THR A 218 -26.20 -15.89 1.88
C THR A 218 -25.56 -14.62 1.35
N LEU A 219 -25.48 -13.55 2.16
CA LEU A 219 -24.76 -12.33 1.80
C LEU A 219 -23.27 -12.60 1.68
N ASN A 220 -22.67 -13.25 2.68
CA ASN A 220 -21.26 -13.63 2.69
C ASN A 220 -20.91 -14.51 1.48
N PHE A 221 -21.77 -15.47 1.13
CA PHE A 221 -21.64 -16.29 -0.07
C PHE A 221 -21.45 -15.45 -1.35
N ASN A 222 -22.21 -14.36 -1.52
CA ASN A 222 -22.09 -13.49 -2.69
C ASN A 222 -20.80 -12.66 -2.66
N HIS A 223 -20.43 -12.14 -1.49
CA HIS A 223 -19.14 -11.44 -1.32
C HIS A 223 -17.96 -12.35 -1.68
N TRP A 224 -18.03 -13.63 -1.28
CA TRP A 224 -17.00 -14.64 -1.56
C TRP A 224 -16.84 -14.90 -3.05
N ARG A 225 -17.97 -14.94 -3.77
CA ARG A 225 -17.99 -15.06 -5.23
C ARG A 225 -17.33 -13.84 -5.89
N HIS A 226 -17.79 -12.63 -5.59
CA HIS A 226 -17.32 -11.42 -6.27
C HIS A 226 -15.81 -11.23 -6.07
N ARG A 227 -15.31 -11.42 -4.85
CA ARG A 227 -13.86 -11.35 -4.60
C ARG A 227 -13.10 -12.46 -5.31
N GLY A 228 -13.63 -13.68 -5.35
CA GLY A 228 -12.92 -14.84 -5.91
C GLY A 228 -12.73 -14.67 -7.40
N GLU A 229 -13.78 -14.21 -8.08
CA GLU A 229 -13.78 -13.82 -9.49
C GLU A 229 -12.79 -12.68 -9.76
N TYR A 230 -12.88 -11.59 -8.98
CA TYR A 230 -12.02 -10.42 -9.18
C TYR A 230 -10.54 -10.71 -8.93
N LEU A 231 -10.19 -11.31 -7.79
CA LEU A 231 -8.81 -11.56 -7.41
C LEU A 231 -8.15 -12.61 -8.32
N HIS A 232 -8.92 -13.58 -8.80
CA HIS A 232 -8.47 -14.51 -9.85
C HIS A 232 -8.18 -13.78 -11.16
N ASN A 233 -9.13 -12.96 -11.65
CA ASN A 233 -8.93 -12.17 -12.87
C ASN A 233 -7.75 -11.20 -12.73
N GLY A 234 -7.58 -10.61 -11.57
CA GLY A 234 -6.45 -9.75 -11.20
C GLY A 234 -5.11 -10.46 -11.21
N ARG A 235 -5.06 -11.77 -10.95
CA ARG A 235 -3.86 -12.59 -11.13
C ARG A 235 -3.66 -12.98 -12.60
N ALA A 236 -4.72 -13.44 -13.26
CA ALA A 236 -4.69 -13.94 -14.63
C ALA A 236 -4.28 -12.85 -15.64
N ILE A 237 -4.73 -11.60 -15.44
CA ILE A 237 -4.47 -10.49 -16.38
C ILE A 237 -2.98 -10.21 -16.59
N PHE A 238 -2.11 -10.52 -15.61
CA PHE A 238 -0.64 -10.37 -15.73
C PHE A 238 -0.01 -11.34 -16.74
N SER A 239 -0.74 -12.38 -17.16
CA SER A 239 -0.32 -13.31 -18.22
C SER A 239 -0.89 -12.97 -19.60
N GLN A 240 -1.70 -11.91 -19.70
CA GLN A 240 -2.46 -11.54 -20.89
C GLN A 240 -2.00 -10.18 -21.44
N PRO A 241 -2.15 -9.90 -22.74
CA PRO A 241 -1.99 -8.55 -23.26
C PRO A 241 -3.05 -7.61 -22.68
N GLY A 242 -2.72 -6.32 -22.58
CA GLY A 242 -3.69 -5.29 -22.23
C GLY A 242 -4.85 -5.27 -23.25
N GLY A 243 -6.07 -5.04 -22.74
CA GLY A 243 -7.26 -4.86 -23.58
C GLY A 243 -7.18 -3.61 -24.45
N LYS A 244 -8.18 -3.40 -25.32
CA LYS A 244 -8.25 -2.23 -26.22
C LYS A 244 -8.20 -0.88 -25.48
N GLU A 245 -8.68 -0.84 -24.24
CA GLU A 245 -8.73 0.37 -23.41
C GLU A 245 -7.53 0.51 -22.46
N GLY A 246 -6.59 -0.43 -22.47
CA GLY A 246 -5.45 -0.49 -21.54
C GLY A 246 -5.53 -1.65 -20.55
N PHE A 247 -4.42 -1.92 -19.87
CA PHE A 247 -4.32 -2.95 -18.83
C PHE A 247 -5.20 -2.59 -17.63
N TYR A 248 -5.05 -1.37 -17.12
CA TYR A 248 -5.75 -0.92 -15.90
C TYR A 248 -7.22 -0.59 -16.14
N ALA A 249 -7.59 -0.17 -17.34
CA ALA A 249 -9.01 -0.05 -17.71
C ALA A 249 -9.73 -1.41 -17.66
N THR A 250 -9.07 -2.47 -18.15
CA THR A 250 -9.60 -3.84 -18.09
C THR A 250 -9.75 -4.29 -16.63
N LEU A 251 -8.73 -4.05 -15.81
CA LEU A 251 -8.77 -4.37 -14.38
C LEU A 251 -9.86 -3.58 -13.62
N ALA A 252 -10.03 -2.29 -13.93
CA ALA A 252 -11.08 -1.45 -13.34
C ALA A 252 -12.48 -1.99 -13.68
N ASN A 253 -12.69 -2.45 -14.92
CA ASN A 253 -13.94 -3.08 -15.34
C ASN A 253 -14.25 -4.36 -14.55
N TYR A 254 -13.23 -5.17 -14.22
CA TYR A 254 -13.41 -6.30 -13.30
C TYR A 254 -13.75 -5.82 -11.88
N ALA A 255 -13.10 -4.76 -11.41
CA ALA A 255 -13.30 -4.21 -10.08
C ALA A 255 -14.68 -3.60 -9.86
N GLU A 256 -15.42 -3.21 -10.90
CA GLU A 256 -16.81 -2.72 -10.79
C GLU A 256 -17.78 -3.74 -10.17
N LYS A 257 -17.41 -5.03 -10.18
CA LYS A 257 -18.16 -6.10 -9.51
C LYS A 257 -17.94 -6.12 -7.99
N LEU A 258 -16.97 -5.36 -7.48
CA LEU A 258 -16.65 -5.22 -6.07
C LEU A 258 -17.19 -3.92 -5.47
N SER A 259 -17.57 -4.04 -4.21
CA SER A 259 -17.95 -2.98 -3.30
C SER A 259 -16.87 -2.76 -2.23
N GLY A 260 -16.78 -1.57 -1.64
CA GLY A 260 -15.88 -1.31 -0.50
C GLY A 260 -16.13 -2.25 0.68
N THR A 261 -17.37 -2.71 0.86
CA THR A 261 -17.72 -3.75 1.84
C THR A 261 -17.04 -5.09 1.56
N ASP A 262 -16.75 -5.43 0.30
CA ASP A 262 -16.04 -6.67 -0.04
C ASP A 262 -14.59 -6.68 0.51
N VAL A 263 -13.94 -5.52 0.62
CA VAL A 263 -12.57 -5.40 1.18
C VAL A 263 -12.57 -5.77 2.66
N ASP A 264 -13.51 -5.19 3.41
CA ASP A 264 -13.71 -5.49 4.82
C ASP A 264 -14.08 -6.98 5.01
N GLU A 265 -14.93 -7.52 4.12
CA GLU A 265 -15.38 -8.92 4.18
C GLU A 265 -14.25 -9.93 3.90
N ILE A 266 -13.24 -9.61 3.07
CA ILE A 266 -12.05 -10.49 2.86
C ILE A 266 -11.37 -10.79 4.20
N MET A 267 -11.27 -9.78 5.05
CA MET A 267 -10.61 -9.89 6.35
C MET A 267 -11.47 -10.57 7.40
N MET A 268 -12.79 -10.58 7.17
CA MET A 268 -13.78 -11.12 8.11
C MET A 268 -14.04 -12.61 7.92
N LEU A 269 -13.35 -13.23 6.98
CA LEU A 269 -13.54 -14.62 6.63
C LEU A 269 -12.96 -15.59 7.65
N PRO A 270 -13.47 -16.83 7.60
CA PRO A 270 -12.81 -18.01 8.14
C PRO A 270 -11.29 -18.03 7.94
N ASP A 271 -10.84 -17.85 6.69
CA ASP A 271 -9.43 -17.83 6.29
C ASP A 271 -8.83 -16.41 6.31
N GLY A 272 -9.58 -15.41 6.76
CA GLY A 272 -9.20 -13.99 6.63
C GLY A 272 -7.85 -13.69 7.30
N ASN A 273 -7.60 -14.31 8.46
CA ASN A 273 -6.30 -14.18 9.13
C ASN A 273 -5.15 -14.82 8.35
N VAL A 274 -5.38 -16.01 7.77
CA VAL A 274 -4.38 -16.72 6.97
C VAL A 274 -4.12 -15.96 5.66
N VAL A 275 -5.17 -15.42 5.03
CA VAL A 275 -5.08 -14.56 3.84
C VAL A 275 -4.28 -13.29 4.15
N TYR A 276 -4.57 -12.62 5.27
CA TYR A 276 -3.86 -11.42 5.69
C TYR A 276 -2.36 -11.70 5.93
N GLN A 277 -2.04 -12.80 6.60
CA GLN A 277 -0.64 -13.17 6.82
C GLN A 277 0.06 -13.63 5.55
N ALA A 278 -0.63 -14.38 4.69
CA ALA A 278 -0.13 -14.73 3.36
C ALA A 278 0.18 -13.46 2.56
N PHE A 279 -0.67 -12.44 2.66
CA PHE A 279 -0.43 -11.14 2.04
C PHE A 279 0.81 -10.44 2.63
N ILE A 280 0.93 -10.31 3.96
CA ILE A 280 2.13 -9.71 4.57
C ILE A 280 3.41 -10.45 4.19
N LEU A 281 3.40 -11.79 4.25
CA LEU A 281 4.55 -12.60 3.86
C LEU A 281 4.88 -12.42 2.38
N TYR A 282 3.87 -12.37 1.51
CA TYR A 282 4.05 -12.11 0.08
C TYR A 282 4.71 -10.76 -0.16
N GLU A 283 4.23 -9.72 0.51
CA GLU A 283 4.80 -8.39 0.44
C GLU A 283 6.27 -8.38 0.90
N LYS A 284 6.57 -9.03 2.04
CA LYS A 284 7.91 -9.07 2.62
C LYS A 284 8.89 -9.90 1.79
N PHE A 285 8.46 -11.07 1.29
CA PHE A 285 9.30 -11.99 0.52
C PHE A 285 9.61 -11.43 -0.87
N GLN A 286 8.69 -10.69 -1.49
CA GLN A 286 8.98 -9.99 -2.74
C GLN A 286 10.07 -8.93 -2.58
N ASP A 287 9.94 -8.07 -1.57
CA ASP A 287 10.94 -7.05 -1.26
C ASP A 287 12.30 -7.69 -0.97
N GLU A 288 12.33 -8.80 -0.23
CA GLU A 288 13.56 -9.55 0.04
C GLU A 288 14.15 -10.17 -1.23
N GLU A 289 13.34 -10.76 -2.12
CA GLU A 289 13.83 -11.32 -3.39
C GLU A 289 14.43 -10.24 -4.30
N PHE A 290 13.85 -9.04 -4.31
CA PHE A 290 14.42 -7.91 -5.03
C PHE A 290 15.72 -7.43 -4.40
N ALA A 291 15.77 -7.26 -3.07
CA ALA A 291 16.99 -6.89 -2.35
C ALA A 291 18.12 -7.91 -2.59
N HIS A 292 17.77 -9.19 -2.52
CA HIS A 292 18.62 -10.33 -2.88
C HIS A 292 19.10 -10.28 -4.33
N GLN A 293 18.60 -9.39 -5.18
CA GLN A 293 19.07 -9.20 -6.55
C GLN A 293 19.49 -7.77 -6.86
N ASP A 294 19.72 -6.94 -5.84
CA ASP A 294 20.05 -5.52 -6.01
C ASP A 294 18.97 -4.78 -6.84
N TRP A 295 17.70 -5.11 -6.60
CA TRP A 295 16.53 -4.55 -7.27
C TRP A 295 16.61 -4.59 -8.79
N ARG A 296 17.09 -5.72 -9.34
CA ARG A 296 17.04 -5.99 -10.78
C ARG A 296 15.82 -6.84 -11.11
N HIS A 297 15.13 -6.51 -12.19
CA HIS A 297 13.92 -7.20 -12.58
C HIS A 297 14.21 -8.59 -13.18
N ARG A 298 13.44 -9.62 -12.80
CA ARG A 298 13.55 -10.98 -13.38
C ARG A 298 12.63 -11.16 -14.59
N THR A 299 13.10 -11.91 -15.59
CA THR A 299 12.33 -12.20 -16.81
C THR A 299 11.04 -12.99 -16.63
N ASN A 300 10.91 -13.64 -15.49
CA ASN A 300 9.88 -14.62 -15.18
C ASN A 300 9.15 -14.30 -13.87
N GLN A 301 9.23 -13.06 -13.39
CA GLN A 301 8.74 -12.68 -12.06
C GLN A 301 7.24 -12.95 -11.87
N PHE A 302 6.44 -12.63 -12.89
CA PHE A 302 4.98 -12.84 -12.86
C PHE A 302 4.56 -14.22 -13.35
N THR A 303 5.51 -15.00 -13.88
CA THR A 303 5.22 -16.29 -14.50
C THR A 303 5.37 -17.43 -13.51
N ASN A 304 4.51 -18.42 -13.63
CA ASN A 304 4.62 -19.64 -12.83
C ASN A 304 5.90 -20.40 -13.19
N GLN A 305 6.40 -21.23 -12.26
CA GLN A 305 7.51 -22.13 -12.59
C GLN A 305 7.07 -23.15 -13.66
N LEU A 306 8.03 -23.65 -14.44
CA LEU A 306 7.77 -24.72 -15.41
C LEU A 306 7.11 -25.90 -14.68
N GLU A 307 6.01 -26.42 -15.23
CA GLU A 307 5.19 -27.50 -14.63
C GLU A 307 4.55 -27.17 -13.26
N SER A 308 4.59 -25.90 -12.82
CA SER A 308 3.96 -25.41 -11.59
C SER A 308 2.81 -24.45 -11.88
N ILE A 309 1.86 -24.40 -10.95
CA ILE A 309 0.74 -23.45 -10.88
C ILE A 309 1.07 -22.18 -10.09
N ASN A 310 2.19 -22.20 -9.37
CA ASN A 310 2.63 -21.14 -8.46
C ASN A 310 4.04 -20.66 -8.82
N THR A 311 4.35 -19.42 -8.44
CA THR A 311 5.72 -18.87 -8.51
C THR A 311 6.60 -19.44 -7.39
N GLN A 312 7.92 -19.22 -7.47
CA GLN A 312 8.85 -19.65 -6.41
C GLN A 312 8.52 -19.02 -5.06
N VAL A 313 8.23 -17.72 -5.06
CA VAL A 313 7.87 -16.97 -3.84
C VAL A 313 6.57 -17.50 -3.25
N GLU A 314 5.57 -17.75 -4.08
CA GLU A 314 4.29 -18.35 -3.65
C GLU A 314 4.51 -19.72 -2.98
N ASN A 315 5.35 -20.58 -3.56
CA ASN A 315 5.66 -21.90 -2.97
C ASN A 315 6.38 -21.78 -1.62
N GLN A 316 7.34 -20.86 -1.48
CA GLN A 316 8.03 -20.62 -0.21
C GLN A 316 7.07 -20.14 0.89
N ILE A 317 6.09 -19.29 0.53
CA ILE A 317 5.08 -18.82 1.48
C ILE A 317 4.12 -19.95 1.86
N ILE A 318 3.72 -20.80 0.91
CA ILE A 318 2.91 -21.99 1.19
C ILE A 318 3.64 -22.89 2.19
N GLU A 319 4.92 -23.16 1.98
CA GLU A 319 5.76 -23.94 2.92
C GLU A 319 5.82 -23.29 4.30
N GLN A 320 6.08 -21.98 4.35
CA GLN A 320 6.14 -21.24 5.61
C GLN A 320 4.80 -21.28 6.37
N LEU A 321 3.68 -21.02 5.68
CA LEU A 321 2.35 -21.05 6.28
C LEU A 321 1.95 -22.45 6.75
N ARG A 322 2.39 -23.51 6.07
CA ARG A 322 2.16 -24.90 6.53
C ARG A 322 2.86 -25.20 7.85
N LEU A 323 4.03 -24.60 8.09
CA LEU A 323 4.72 -24.72 9.38
C LEU A 323 3.98 -23.93 10.47
N LEU A 324 3.49 -22.73 10.15
CA LEU A 324 2.76 -21.87 11.09
C LEU A 324 1.35 -22.40 11.41
N TYR A 325 0.70 -23.05 10.44
CA TYR A 325 -0.69 -23.54 10.50
C TYR A 325 -0.80 -25.03 10.15
N PRO A 326 -0.23 -25.93 10.95
CA PRO A 326 -0.22 -27.36 10.65
C PRO A 326 -1.62 -27.99 10.61
N ASP A 327 -2.58 -27.40 11.31
CA ASP A 327 -3.96 -27.89 11.40
C ASP A 327 -4.85 -27.43 10.23
N ILE A 328 -4.37 -26.48 9.41
CA ILE A 328 -5.09 -26.00 8.24
C ILE A 328 -4.68 -26.85 7.03
N PRO A 329 -5.64 -27.48 6.32
CA PRO A 329 -5.36 -28.24 5.11
C PRO A 329 -4.55 -27.44 4.07
N GLU A 330 -3.56 -28.08 3.42
CA GLU A 330 -2.70 -27.44 2.42
C GLU A 330 -3.50 -26.71 1.31
N ILE A 331 -4.63 -27.30 0.92
CA ILE A 331 -5.55 -26.75 -0.08
C ILE A 331 -6.08 -25.35 0.32
N ARG A 332 -6.37 -25.13 1.61
CA ARG A 332 -6.82 -23.83 2.14
C ARG A 332 -5.68 -22.83 2.23
N ILE A 333 -4.48 -23.29 2.59
CA ILE A 333 -3.27 -22.45 2.59
C ILE A 333 -2.97 -21.96 1.16
N ARG A 334 -3.03 -22.85 0.16
CA ARG A 334 -2.87 -22.47 -1.25
C ARG A 334 -3.90 -21.45 -1.70
N ASN A 335 -5.16 -21.61 -1.31
CA ASN A 335 -6.20 -20.63 -1.60
C ASN A 335 -5.90 -19.28 -0.94
N ALA A 336 -5.49 -19.27 0.33
CA ALA A 336 -5.13 -18.05 1.03
C ALA A 336 -3.99 -17.29 0.34
N VAL A 337 -2.97 -18.02 -0.14
CA VAL A 337 -1.86 -17.46 -0.93
C VAL A 337 -2.36 -16.92 -2.28
N ASN A 338 -3.22 -17.64 -3.01
CA ASN A 338 -3.78 -17.14 -4.27
C ASN A 338 -4.58 -15.85 -4.08
N VAL A 339 -5.39 -15.76 -3.01
CA VAL A 339 -6.15 -14.55 -2.64
C VAL A 339 -5.18 -13.41 -2.29
N ALA A 340 -4.15 -13.68 -1.50
CA ALA A 340 -3.13 -12.71 -1.12
C ALA A 340 -2.36 -12.14 -2.33
N VAL A 341 -1.96 -12.99 -3.28
CA VAL A 341 -1.34 -12.58 -4.55
C VAL A 341 -2.30 -11.68 -5.34
N GLY A 342 -3.58 -12.08 -5.45
CA GLY A 342 -4.61 -11.26 -6.09
C GLY A 342 -4.79 -9.90 -5.42
N MET A 343 -4.72 -9.83 -4.08
CA MET A 343 -4.79 -8.57 -3.34
C MET A 343 -3.59 -7.67 -3.66
N SER A 344 -2.38 -8.23 -3.67
CA SER A 344 -1.16 -7.50 -4.01
C SER A 344 -1.18 -6.98 -5.46
N ARG A 345 -1.61 -7.81 -6.42
CA ARG A 345 -1.64 -7.47 -7.86
C ARG A 345 -2.76 -6.52 -8.26
N ALA A 346 -3.96 -6.71 -7.68
CA ALA A 346 -5.18 -6.12 -8.21
C ALA A 346 -5.95 -5.25 -7.22
N MET A 347 -5.69 -5.33 -5.91
CA MET A 347 -6.39 -4.48 -4.94
C MET A 347 -5.50 -3.34 -4.44
N PHE A 348 -4.34 -3.69 -3.90
CA PHE A 348 -3.36 -2.78 -3.34
C PHE A 348 -2.30 -2.32 -4.34
N LEU A 349 -2.11 -3.07 -5.45
CA LEU A 349 -1.13 -2.77 -6.51
C LEU A 349 0.32 -2.75 -6.03
N THR A 350 0.64 -3.36 -4.90
CA THR A 350 1.97 -3.34 -4.30
C THR A 350 2.99 -4.17 -5.05
N GLU A 351 2.62 -5.34 -5.59
CA GLU A 351 3.53 -6.12 -6.44
C GLU A 351 3.96 -5.35 -7.70
N PRO A 352 3.06 -4.78 -8.53
CA PRO A 352 3.50 -4.00 -9.68
C PRO A 352 4.26 -2.72 -9.30
N GLU A 353 3.96 -2.09 -8.15
CA GLU A 353 4.77 -0.97 -7.63
C GLU A 353 6.22 -1.39 -7.33
N LYS A 354 6.42 -2.48 -6.58
CA LYS A 354 7.75 -3.02 -6.27
C LYS A 354 8.49 -3.40 -7.54
N SER A 355 7.80 -4.06 -8.46
CA SER A 355 8.36 -4.43 -9.75
C SER A 355 8.77 -3.22 -10.58
N ALA A 356 7.98 -2.14 -10.55
CA ALA A 356 8.30 -0.89 -11.20
C ALA A 356 9.50 -0.17 -10.55
N TYR A 357 9.72 -0.35 -9.25
CA TYR A 357 10.90 0.19 -8.55
C TYR A 357 12.21 -0.51 -8.97
N ALA A 358 12.15 -1.78 -9.35
CA ALA A 358 13.30 -2.53 -9.85
C ALA A 358 13.83 -1.96 -11.19
N ASP A 359 15.13 -2.05 -11.42
CA ASP A 359 15.76 -1.67 -12.69
C ASP A 359 15.41 -2.69 -13.79
N PRO A 360 15.05 -2.23 -15.00
CA PRO A 360 14.78 -3.08 -16.18
C PRO A 360 16.08 -3.62 -16.82
N THR A 361 17.04 -4.03 -16.00
CA THR A 361 18.35 -4.58 -16.41
C THR A 361 18.40 -6.07 -16.11
N ASP A 362 19.21 -6.82 -16.86
CA ASP A 362 19.38 -8.24 -16.60
C ASP A 362 19.92 -8.50 -15.18
N VAL A 363 19.47 -9.60 -14.59
CA VAL A 363 19.87 -10.05 -13.24
C VAL A 363 21.38 -10.37 -13.20
N GLU A 364 21.96 -10.75 -14.35
CA GLU A 364 23.38 -11.10 -14.47
C GLU A 364 24.32 -9.88 -14.36
N GLY A 365 23.79 -8.65 -14.41
CA GLY A 365 24.57 -7.42 -14.38
C GLY A 365 25.42 -7.19 -15.63
N LYS A 366 25.10 -7.84 -16.75
CA LYS A 366 25.79 -7.64 -18.02
C LYS A 366 25.33 -6.38 -18.74
N GLY A 367 24.23 -5.79 -18.28
CA GLY A 367 23.73 -4.53 -18.77
C GLY A 367 22.98 -4.68 -20.10
N HIS A 368 22.32 -5.81 -20.31
CA HIS A 368 21.31 -5.95 -21.35
C HIS A 368 19.93 -5.62 -20.76
N PRO A 369 19.01 -5.06 -21.56
CA PRO A 369 17.61 -5.09 -21.20
C PRO A 369 17.21 -6.53 -20.93
N ALA A 370 16.53 -6.78 -19.83
CA ALA A 370 15.91 -8.08 -19.64
C ALA A 370 14.92 -8.29 -20.82
N SER A 371 15.12 -9.35 -21.62
CA SER A 371 14.23 -9.70 -22.74
C SER A 371 13.22 -10.75 -22.26
N TYR A 372 11.95 -10.54 -22.58
CA TYR A 372 10.84 -11.32 -22.02
C TYR A 372 9.89 -11.76 -23.13
N SER A 373 9.33 -12.97 -23.00
CA SER A 373 8.29 -13.49 -23.87
C SER A 373 6.86 -13.12 -23.44
N THR A 374 6.67 -12.39 -22.33
CA THR A 374 5.37 -12.07 -21.72
C THR A 374 5.04 -10.56 -21.74
N ASN A 375 3.76 -10.20 -21.53
CA ASN A 375 3.25 -8.83 -21.56
C ASN A 375 3.35 -8.08 -20.20
N ASP A 376 4.20 -8.56 -19.28
CA ASP A 376 4.33 -8.03 -17.91
C ASP A 376 4.72 -6.56 -17.84
N ALA A 377 5.47 -6.03 -18.82
CA ALA A 377 5.81 -4.61 -18.90
C ALA A 377 4.58 -3.69 -18.93
N MET A 378 3.44 -4.15 -19.46
CA MET A 378 2.22 -3.32 -19.55
C MET A 378 1.69 -2.96 -18.15
N SER A 379 1.75 -3.89 -17.20
CA SER A 379 1.36 -3.65 -15.81
C SER A 379 2.31 -2.69 -15.08
N LEU A 380 3.53 -2.50 -15.59
CA LEU A 380 4.53 -1.62 -14.97
C LEU A 380 4.56 -0.24 -15.60
N ASN A 381 4.06 -0.10 -16.84
CA ASN A 381 4.26 1.10 -17.65
C ASN A 381 3.80 2.39 -16.97
N VAL A 382 2.63 2.34 -16.30
CA VAL A 382 2.04 3.50 -15.61
C VAL A 382 2.84 3.97 -14.39
N PHE A 383 3.55 3.04 -13.75
CA PHE A 383 4.38 3.29 -12.58
C PHE A 383 5.84 3.57 -12.95
N ASN A 384 6.35 2.93 -14.00
CA ASN A 384 7.68 3.19 -14.51
C ASN A 384 7.76 2.79 -16.00
N PRO A 385 7.63 3.75 -16.93
CA PRO A 385 7.58 3.47 -18.36
C PRO A 385 8.92 2.97 -18.93
N LEU A 386 10.01 3.07 -18.16
CA LEU A 386 11.31 2.52 -18.57
C LEU A 386 11.27 1.01 -18.78
N HIS A 387 10.41 0.30 -18.05
CA HIS A 387 10.21 -1.13 -18.25
C HIS A 387 9.65 -1.45 -19.64
N THR A 388 9.00 -0.52 -20.32
CA THR A 388 8.59 -0.64 -21.72
C THR A 388 9.66 -0.08 -22.66
N ILE A 389 10.11 1.15 -22.40
CA ILE A 389 11.03 1.90 -23.27
C ILE A 389 12.38 1.19 -23.43
N MET A 390 12.98 0.74 -22.33
CA MET A 390 14.31 0.12 -22.35
C MET A 390 14.27 -1.33 -22.84
N ARG A 391 13.16 -2.03 -22.59
CA ARG A 391 12.97 -3.45 -22.87
C ARG A 391 12.75 -3.77 -24.35
N TRP A 392 12.06 -2.89 -25.07
CA TRP A 392 11.81 -3.05 -26.51
C TRP A 392 12.77 -2.23 -27.38
N GLY A 393 13.65 -1.44 -26.77
CA GLY A 393 14.78 -0.81 -27.44
C GLY A 393 15.83 -1.85 -27.81
N GLY A 394 16.25 -1.91 -29.07
CA GLY A 394 17.31 -2.83 -29.49
C GLY A 394 18.59 -2.70 -28.65
N GLU A 395 19.35 -3.79 -28.51
CA GLU A 395 20.45 -4.01 -27.55
C GLU A 395 21.53 -2.91 -27.47
N HIS A 396 21.58 -1.96 -28.42
CA HIS A 396 22.62 -0.92 -28.54
C HIS A 396 22.12 0.51 -28.79
N HIS A 397 20.83 0.82 -28.60
CA HIS A 397 20.27 2.14 -28.98
C HIS A 397 19.48 2.83 -27.86
N TRP A 398 20.01 2.85 -26.64
CA TRP A 398 19.34 3.54 -25.54
C TRP A 398 19.41 5.05 -25.74
N ASN A 399 18.26 5.70 -25.60
CA ASN A 399 18.20 7.13 -25.75
C ASN A 399 18.76 7.80 -24.49
N LEU A 400 19.99 8.33 -24.59
CA LEU A 400 20.68 9.02 -23.49
C LEU A 400 19.90 10.22 -22.95
N MET A 401 18.88 10.72 -23.65
CA MET A 401 18.02 11.81 -23.19
C MET A 401 17.40 11.50 -21.82
N TYR A 402 17.03 10.25 -21.54
CA TYR A 402 16.46 9.91 -20.23
C TYR A 402 17.46 10.10 -19.08
N PHE A 403 18.76 10.09 -19.35
CA PHE A 403 19.82 10.29 -18.37
C PHE A 403 20.29 11.76 -18.27
N MET A 404 19.50 12.70 -18.79
CA MET A 404 19.75 14.13 -18.60
C MET A 404 19.39 14.57 -17.18
N PRO A 405 20.17 15.46 -16.55
CA PRO A 405 19.72 16.21 -15.38
C PRO A 405 18.50 17.08 -15.75
N ILE A 406 17.49 17.13 -14.87
CA ILE A 406 16.33 18.00 -15.04
C ILE A 406 16.68 19.45 -14.71
N GLU A 407 17.55 19.64 -13.71
CA GLU A 407 18.05 20.96 -13.37
C GLU A 407 19.15 21.40 -14.36
N GLY A 408 19.01 22.61 -14.88
CA GLY A 408 20.04 23.21 -15.72
C GLY A 408 21.35 23.41 -14.95
N ASN A 409 22.49 23.17 -15.60
CA ASN A 409 23.79 23.41 -14.98
C ASN A 409 24.04 24.92 -14.77
N LYS A 410 24.41 25.33 -13.54
CA LYS A 410 24.93 26.67 -13.27
C LYS A 410 26.24 26.89 -14.05
N GLY A 411 26.36 28.01 -14.75
CA GLY A 411 27.54 28.39 -15.55
C GLY A 411 27.31 28.34 -17.06
N ALA A 412 28.39 28.36 -17.83
CA ALA A 412 28.32 28.30 -19.29
C ALA A 412 27.78 26.94 -19.76
N TRP A 413 26.77 26.96 -20.64
CA TRP A 413 26.16 25.74 -21.18
C TRP A 413 27.06 25.11 -22.25
N ASP A 414 27.36 23.82 -22.08
CA ASP A 414 28.16 22.98 -22.97
C ASP A 414 27.49 21.61 -23.15
N HIS A 415 26.91 21.39 -24.34
CA HIS A 415 26.23 20.14 -24.69
C HIS A 415 27.18 18.94 -24.79
N ASN A 416 28.47 19.11 -25.11
CA ASN A 416 29.41 17.98 -25.17
C ASN A 416 29.73 17.45 -23.77
N LYS A 417 29.87 18.37 -22.81
CA LYS A 417 30.00 17.99 -21.39
C LYS A 417 28.73 17.28 -20.91
N LEU A 418 27.55 17.81 -21.26
CA LEU A 418 26.29 17.16 -20.93
C LEU A 418 26.20 15.75 -21.55
N TRP A 419 26.55 15.59 -22.82
CA TRP A 419 26.55 14.30 -23.51
C TRP A 419 27.41 13.25 -22.81
N LYS A 420 28.66 13.58 -22.48
CA LYS A 420 29.54 12.69 -21.72
C LYS A 420 28.98 12.34 -20.34
N ASN A 421 28.38 13.32 -19.66
CA ASN A 421 27.76 13.06 -18.37
C ASN A 421 26.57 12.10 -18.49
N MET A 422 25.73 12.25 -19.52
CA MET A 422 24.64 11.31 -19.78
C MET A 422 25.15 9.89 -20.02
N GLU A 423 26.26 9.71 -20.76
CA GLU A 423 26.90 8.40 -20.96
C GLU A 423 27.38 7.80 -19.64
N LEU A 424 27.96 8.60 -18.74
CA LEU A 424 28.39 8.15 -17.41
C LEU A 424 27.20 7.78 -16.51
N TYR A 425 26.13 8.58 -16.52
CA TYR A 425 24.90 8.26 -15.80
C TYR A 425 24.24 6.98 -16.32
N TYR A 426 24.19 6.81 -17.64
CA TYR A 426 23.73 5.58 -18.27
C TYR A 426 24.57 4.38 -17.82
N ASN A 427 25.91 4.46 -17.92
CA ASN A 427 26.79 3.38 -17.47
C ASN A 427 26.62 3.07 -15.97
N SER A 428 26.43 4.09 -15.14
CA SER A 428 26.14 3.94 -13.72
C SER A 428 24.82 3.23 -13.44
N PHE A 429 23.79 3.47 -14.27
CA PHE A 429 22.51 2.77 -14.17
C PHE A 429 22.67 1.29 -14.52
N MET A 430 23.51 0.98 -15.51
CA MET A 430 23.74 -0.40 -15.97
C MET A 430 24.66 -1.23 -15.09
N LYS A 431 25.71 -0.61 -14.54
CA LYS A 431 26.82 -1.31 -13.87
C LYS A 431 26.95 -0.95 -12.39
N GLY A 432 26.13 -0.04 -11.88
CA GLY A 432 26.21 0.50 -10.53
C GLY A 432 27.06 1.77 -10.40
N ARG A 433 26.92 2.47 -9.27
CA ARG A 433 27.40 3.85 -9.06
C ARG A 433 28.92 4.06 -9.09
N ARG A 434 29.71 2.98 -9.09
CA ARG A 434 31.19 3.05 -9.07
C ARG A 434 31.78 3.83 -10.24
N GLU A 435 31.06 3.90 -11.36
CA GLU A 435 31.46 4.60 -12.59
C GLU A 435 31.28 6.13 -12.54
N LEU A 436 30.54 6.68 -11.55
CA LEU A 436 30.31 8.14 -11.49
C LEU A 436 31.48 8.93 -10.91
N GLY A 437 32.34 8.32 -10.09
CA GLY A 437 33.43 9.03 -9.41
C GLY A 437 32.96 10.34 -8.74
N ASP A 438 33.65 11.45 -9.03
CA ASP A 438 33.40 12.77 -8.44
C ASP A 438 32.23 13.55 -9.07
N LEU A 439 31.53 13.03 -10.09
CA LEU A 439 30.44 13.76 -10.77
C LEU A 439 29.28 14.12 -9.84
N GLY A 440 29.18 13.42 -8.71
CA GLY A 440 28.17 13.66 -7.67
C GLY A 440 26.79 13.11 -8.03
N GLN A 441 25.86 13.25 -7.08
CA GLN A 441 24.45 12.90 -7.25
C GLN A 441 23.76 14.06 -7.97
N LYS A 442 23.10 13.78 -9.10
CA LYS A 442 22.13 14.70 -9.71
C LYS A 442 20.83 13.95 -9.88
N LYS A 443 19.71 14.64 -9.68
CA LYS A 443 18.41 14.13 -10.11
C LYS A 443 18.38 14.05 -11.63
N LEU A 444 18.25 12.84 -12.14
CA LEU A 444 18.17 12.56 -13.55
C LEU A 444 16.70 12.42 -13.96
N PHE A 445 16.42 12.66 -15.24
CA PHE A 445 15.06 12.47 -15.77
C PHE A 445 14.58 11.03 -15.60
N VAL A 446 15.49 10.05 -15.69
CA VAL A 446 15.23 8.62 -15.45
C VAL A 446 14.75 8.31 -14.03
N ASP A 447 15.20 9.08 -13.03
CA ASP A 447 14.80 8.87 -11.64
C ASP A 447 13.44 9.51 -11.35
N GLU A 448 13.09 10.56 -12.11
CA GLU A 448 11.85 11.32 -11.93
C GLU A 448 10.66 10.76 -12.70
N ILE A 449 10.89 9.89 -13.69
CA ILE A 449 9.82 9.17 -14.40
C ILE A 449 9.33 7.92 -13.66
N ILE A 450 10.07 7.45 -12.64
CA ILE A 450 9.58 6.45 -11.71
C ILE A 450 8.48 7.09 -10.86
N ASP A 451 7.31 6.47 -10.84
CA ASP A 451 6.07 6.96 -10.24
C ASP A 451 5.69 8.39 -10.68
N PHE A 452 5.96 8.70 -11.95
CA PHE A 452 5.65 10.01 -12.51
C PHE A 452 4.16 10.37 -12.32
N SER A 453 3.30 9.37 -12.50
CA SER A 453 1.85 9.46 -12.40
C SER A 453 1.35 9.74 -10.97
N ASN A 454 2.16 9.44 -9.95
CA ASN A 454 1.79 9.45 -8.53
C ASN A 454 0.47 8.69 -8.26
N VAL A 455 0.29 7.58 -8.96
CA VAL A 455 -0.85 6.67 -8.80
C VAL A 455 -0.27 5.35 -8.34
N GLY A 456 -0.92 4.68 -7.38
CA GLY A 456 -0.27 3.57 -6.68
C GLY A 456 -1.15 2.93 -5.62
N GLY A 457 -0.56 2.51 -4.51
CA GLY A 457 -1.20 1.84 -3.39
C GLY A 457 -1.90 2.77 -2.39
N PRO A 458 -2.42 2.20 -1.28
CA PRO A 458 -3.16 2.86 -0.18
C PRO A 458 -2.73 4.26 0.18
N SER A 459 -1.45 4.41 0.43
CA SER A 459 -0.84 5.58 1.06
C SER A 459 -0.68 6.78 0.15
N LYS A 460 -0.78 6.56 -1.18
CA LYS A 460 -0.40 7.56 -2.19
C LYS A 460 -1.59 8.08 -2.95
N ARG A 461 -2.56 7.20 -3.25
CA ARG A 461 -3.70 7.59 -4.11
C ARG A 461 -4.85 8.20 -3.30
N ARG A 462 -5.31 9.38 -3.72
CA ARG A 462 -6.52 10.00 -3.16
C ARG A 462 -7.76 9.13 -3.35
N GLY A 463 -7.79 8.27 -4.39
CA GLY A 463 -8.86 7.31 -4.65
C GLY A 463 -9.15 6.36 -3.48
N TRP A 464 -8.15 6.04 -2.64
CA TRP A 464 -8.35 5.21 -1.44
C TRP A 464 -9.08 5.93 -0.32
N ARG A 465 -9.04 7.27 -0.27
CA ARG A 465 -9.74 8.01 0.79
C ARG A 465 -9.35 7.49 2.18
N MET A 466 -8.03 7.35 2.41
CA MET A 466 -7.45 6.77 3.63
C MET A 466 -7.97 7.47 4.89
N LEU A 467 -8.10 8.80 4.83
CA LEU A 467 -8.71 9.59 5.90
C LEU A 467 -10.08 9.00 6.31
N GLN A 468 -11.00 8.83 5.37
CA GLN A 468 -12.35 8.29 5.64
C GLN A 468 -12.31 6.86 6.18
N THR A 469 -11.30 6.08 5.78
CA THR A 469 -11.10 4.71 6.22
C THR A 469 -10.62 4.63 7.68
N LEU A 470 -9.89 5.65 8.14
CA LEU A 470 -9.28 5.76 9.48
C LEU A 470 -10.09 6.62 10.46
N GLU A 471 -10.91 7.53 9.94
CA GLU A 471 -11.66 8.54 10.71
C GLU A 471 -12.58 7.94 11.79
N GLY A 472 -13.00 6.68 11.57
CA GLY A 472 -13.67 5.82 12.54
C GLY A 472 -12.99 5.74 13.92
N HIS A 473 -11.69 6.01 13.97
CA HIS A 473 -10.83 5.92 15.16
C HIS A 473 -10.39 7.26 15.71
N PHE A 474 -10.78 8.37 15.08
CA PHE A 474 -10.38 9.70 15.53
C PHE A 474 -11.18 10.07 16.78
N LEU A 475 -10.47 10.64 17.75
CA LEU A 475 -11.05 11.12 18.99
C LEU A 475 -11.02 12.64 18.98
N TYR A 476 -12.11 13.23 19.44
CA TYR A 476 -12.29 14.66 19.44
C TYR A 476 -12.52 15.16 20.85
N ASP A 477 -11.87 16.26 21.21
CA ASP A 477 -12.10 16.96 22.45
C ASP A 477 -13.46 17.68 22.42
N SER A 478 -13.90 18.17 23.57
CA SER A 478 -15.23 18.80 23.73
C SER A 478 -15.49 20.01 22.80
N ASP A 479 -14.45 20.65 22.29
CA ASP A 479 -14.51 21.79 21.38
C ASP A 479 -14.49 21.39 19.89
N GLY A 480 -14.45 20.08 19.61
CA GLY A 480 -14.41 19.50 18.27
C GLY A 480 -13.03 19.44 17.63
N THR A 481 -11.96 19.76 18.35
CA THR A 481 -10.58 19.54 17.88
C THR A 481 -10.15 18.09 18.07
N ILE A 482 -9.19 17.60 17.27
CA ILE A 482 -8.70 16.22 17.38
C ILE A 482 -7.83 16.08 18.63
N ASN A 483 -8.15 15.09 19.46
CA ASN A 483 -7.28 14.65 20.53
C ASN A 483 -6.09 13.86 19.93
N TYR A 484 -4.98 14.55 19.70
CA TYR A 484 -3.80 13.99 19.04
C TYR A 484 -3.20 12.77 19.74
N PRO A 485 -2.97 12.78 21.08
CA PRO A 485 -2.38 11.64 21.77
C PRO A 485 -3.24 10.37 21.66
N GLU A 486 -4.54 10.47 21.94
CA GLU A 486 -5.42 9.30 21.93
C GLU A 486 -5.69 8.80 20.50
N THR A 487 -5.82 9.72 19.55
CA THR A 487 -5.94 9.36 18.13
C THR A 487 -4.67 8.69 17.63
N PHE A 488 -3.49 9.19 18.02
CA PHE A 488 -2.22 8.55 17.68
C PHE A 488 -2.15 7.13 18.22
N LYS A 489 -2.52 6.88 19.49
CA LYS A 489 -2.57 5.51 20.04
C LYS A 489 -3.42 4.60 19.15
N ALA A 490 -4.57 5.06 18.69
CA ALA A 490 -5.40 4.27 17.77
C ALA A 490 -4.71 4.02 16.41
N MET A 491 -4.13 5.04 15.78
CA MET A 491 -3.40 4.91 14.50
C MET A 491 -2.21 3.97 14.62
N ASP A 492 -1.48 4.09 15.71
CA ASP A 492 -0.31 3.31 16.04
C ASP A 492 -0.63 1.82 16.16
N LEU A 493 -1.81 1.51 16.72
CA LEU A 493 -2.31 0.13 16.78
C LEU A 493 -2.73 -0.40 15.41
N ILE A 494 -3.13 0.44 14.45
CA ILE A 494 -3.45 0.04 13.07
C ILE A 494 -2.16 -0.27 12.31
N GLY A 495 -1.10 0.50 12.51
CA GLY A 495 0.23 0.26 11.91
C GLY A 495 0.72 1.42 11.05
N TYR A 496 1.87 1.20 10.42
CA TYR A 496 2.64 2.26 9.77
C TYR A 496 1.85 3.17 8.82
N GLU A 497 0.98 2.64 7.96
CA GLU A 497 0.27 3.49 6.97
C GLU A 497 -0.75 4.43 7.61
N ALA A 498 -1.31 4.06 8.76
CA ALA A 498 -2.21 4.91 9.53
C ALA A 498 -1.44 6.03 10.24
N VAL A 499 -0.28 5.70 10.84
CA VAL A 499 0.62 6.69 11.47
C VAL A 499 1.17 7.66 10.42
N TYR A 500 1.59 7.13 9.27
CA TYR A 500 2.09 7.93 8.15
C TYR A 500 1.03 8.92 7.65
N ASP A 501 -0.21 8.49 7.40
CA ASP A 501 -1.29 9.40 7.02
C ASP A 501 -1.53 10.47 8.09
N PHE A 502 -1.53 10.07 9.37
CA PHE A 502 -1.76 10.97 10.50
C PHE A 502 -0.64 12.01 10.67
N PHE A 503 0.62 11.67 10.39
CA PHE A 503 1.77 12.57 10.51
C PHE A 503 2.00 13.44 9.27
N VAL A 504 1.76 12.90 8.07
CA VAL A 504 2.19 13.54 6.81
C VAL A 504 1.04 14.26 6.09
N ASN A 505 -0.18 13.71 6.11
CA ASN A 505 -1.33 14.28 5.40
C ASN A 505 -2.11 15.29 6.28
N GLN A 506 -1.37 16.17 6.99
CA GLN A 506 -1.89 17.10 8.00
C GLN A 506 -2.38 18.45 7.46
N THR A 507 -2.41 18.73 6.16
CA THR A 507 -2.59 20.12 5.67
C THR A 507 -3.89 20.84 6.08
N GLU A 508 -4.97 20.12 6.40
CA GLU A 508 -6.16 20.73 7.04
C GLU A 508 -6.10 20.70 8.59
N ARG A 509 -5.28 19.81 9.16
CA ARG A 509 -5.10 19.50 10.60
C ARG A 509 -3.95 20.29 11.28
N ASP A 510 -2.99 20.84 10.53
CA ASP A 510 -1.82 21.61 11.04
C ASP A 510 -2.23 22.78 11.96
N LYS A 511 -3.40 23.40 11.68
CA LYS A 511 -3.94 24.48 12.51
C LYS A 511 -4.46 23.96 13.86
N ASP A 512 -5.09 22.78 13.84
CA ASP A 512 -5.61 22.15 15.05
C ASP A 512 -4.44 21.63 15.90
N PHE A 513 -3.38 21.09 15.28
CA PHE A 513 -2.17 20.64 15.98
C PHE A 513 -1.45 21.76 16.76
N LEU A 514 -1.29 22.94 16.13
CA LEU A 514 -0.69 24.09 16.80
C LEU A 514 -1.63 24.70 17.86
N SER A 515 -2.94 24.47 17.75
CA SER A 515 -3.91 24.90 18.77
C SER A 515 -3.90 24.05 20.05
N THR A 516 -3.41 22.81 19.97
CA THR A 516 -3.19 21.95 21.14
C THR A 516 -2.23 22.63 22.14
N PRO A 517 -2.43 22.53 23.46
CA PRO A 517 -1.48 23.05 24.45
C PRO A 517 -0.06 22.46 24.30
N SER A 518 0.97 23.29 24.42
CA SER A 518 2.39 22.86 24.29
C SER A 518 2.77 21.74 25.28
N ALA A 519 2.21 21.76 26.49
CA ALA A 519 2.43 20.70 27.49
C ALA A 519 1.88 19.34 27.03
N GLU A 520 0.69 19.32 26.41
CA GLU A 520 0.10 18.10 25.87
C GLU A 520 0.88 17.57 24.68
N ARG A 521 1.33 18.46 23.78
CA ARG A 521 2.25 18.08 22.69
C ARG A 521 3.56 17.47 23.21
N ASN A 522 4.16 18.06 24.23
CA ASN A 522 5.40 17.53 24.82
C ASN A 522 5.19 16.17 25.50
N ASN A 523 4.08 15.98 26.21
CA ASN A 523 3.75 14.68 26.80
C ASN A 523 3.54 13.61 25.74
N TRP A 524 2.90 13.98 24.62
CA TRP A 524 2.72 13.08 23.49
C TRP A 524 4.04 12.70 22.83
N PHE A 525 4.92 13.67 22.56
CA PHE A 525 6.26 13.39 22.03
C PHE A 525 7.09 12.56 23.00
N LYS A 526 6.95 12.77 24.31
CA LYS A 526 7.60 11.92 25.32
C LYS A 526 7.12 10.48 25.23
N TYR A 527 5.81 10.25 25.11
CA TYR A 527 5.25 8.91 24.90
C TYR A 527 5.83 8.23 23.64
N ILE A 528 5.87 8.94 22.51
CA ILE A 528 6.45 8.43 21.26
C ILE A 528 7.95 8.12 21.44
N TYR A 529 8.69 9.01 22.12
CA TYR A 529 10.11 8.85 22.39
C TYR A 529 10.39 7.60 23.23
N GLU A 530 9.66 7.42 24.34
CA GLU A 530 9.77 6.25 25.20
C GLU A 530 9.40 4.96 24.47
N LYS A 531 8.45 5.02 23.53
CA LYS A 531 8.01 3.86 22.75
C LYS A 531 8.97 3.46 21.63
N TYR A 532 9.60 4.41 20.93
CA TYR A 532 10.37 4.11 19.71
C TYR A 532 11.87 4.39 19.77
N PHE A 533 12.32 5.29 20.66
CA PHE A 533 13.73 5.68 20.72
C PHE A 533 14.45 4.90 21.81
N VAL A 534 13.86 4.83 23.01
CA VAL A 534 14.44 4.13 24.16
C VAL A 534 14.73 2.64 23.87
N PRO A 535 13.85 1.85 23.21
CA PRO A 535 14.13 0.43 22.94
C PRO A 535 15.33 0.19 22.01
N LEU A 536 15.71 1.19 21.22
CA LEU A 536 16.86 1.12 20.33
C LEU A 536 18.19 1.42 21.05
N GLY A 537 18.13 1.86 22.31
CA GLY A 537 19.31 2.19 23.12
C GLY A 537 19.66 3.68 23.14
N GLU A 538 18.69 4.55 22.86
CA GLU A 538 18.85 5.99 23.01
C GLU A 538 19.08 6.33 24.50
N ASN A 539 20.26 6.85 24.83
CA ASN A 539 20.73 7.00 26.21
C ASN A 539 20.61 8.45 26.75
N ILE A 540 20.00 9.36 26.00
CA ILE A 540 19.75 10.73 26.44
C ILE A 540 18.31 10.89 26.95
N SER A 541 18.07 11.86 27.83
CA SER A 541 16.71 12.14 28.31
C SER A 541 15.87 12.79 27.20
N PHE A 542 14.56 12.64 27.26
CA PHE A 542 13.62 13.28 26.32
C PHE A 542 13.84 14.79 26.25
N GLU A 543 14.05 15.45 27.39
CA GLU A 543 14.26 16.90 27.47
C GLU A 543 15.56 17.31 26.77
N GLN A 544 16.63 16.52 26.92
CA GLN A 544 17.89 16.74 26.23
C GLN A 544 17.72 16.53 24.71
N TYR A 545 17.04 15.46 24.30
CA TYR A 545 16.75 15.17 22.90
C TYR A 545 15.96 16.31 22.23
N MET A 546 14.88 16.77 22.86
CA MET A 546 14.08 17.88 22.32
C MET A 546 14.85 19.20 22.29
N SER A 547 15.75 19.44 23.25
CA SER A 547 16.63 20.61 23.22
C SER A 547 17.57 20.60 22.02
N ASP A 548 18.20 19.45 21.74
CA ASP A 548 19.12 19.31 20.62
C ASP A 548 18.39 19.34 19.27
N LEU A 549 17.21 18.71 19.19
CA LEU A 549 16.32 18.81 18.03
C LEU A 549 15.87 20.26 17.78
N GLY A 550 15.58 21.02 18.84
CA GLY A 550 15.22 22.44 18.73
C GLY A 550 16.33 23.28 18.07
N LYS A 551 17.60 23.04 18.42
CA LYS A 551 18.75 23.73 17.80
C LYS A 551 18.88 23.41 16.31
N LEU A 552 18.67 22.14 15.93
CA LEU A 552 18.67 21.73 14.52
C LEU A 552 17.49 22.34 13.77
N SER A 553 16.32 22.37 14.40
CA SER A 553 15.08 22.90 13.83
C SER A 553 15.14 24.40 13.61
N GLU A 554 15.81 25.17 14.48
CA GLU A 554 16.07 26.59 14.24
C GLU A 554 16.93 26.84 13.00
N GLN A 555 17.94 25.98 12.77
CA GLN A 555 18.81 26.07 11.59
C GLN A 555 18.04 25.72 10.32
N GLU A 556 17.22 24.67 10.37
CA GLU A 556 16.38 24.24 9.27
C GLU A 556 15.28 25.26 8.95
N ALA A 557 14.60 25.80 9.96
CA ALA A 557 13.65 26.90 9.80
C ALA A 557 14.31 28.13 9.17
N LEU A 558 15.55 28.45 9.58
CA LEU A 558 16.32 29.53 8.99
C LEU A 558 16.71 29.25 7.53
N ARG A 559 17.03 28.00 7.19
CA ARG A 559 17.29 27.56 5.81
C ARG A 559 16.03 27.72 4.96
N GLN A 560 14.91 27.15 5.40
CA GLN A 560 13.60 27.27 4.74
C GLN A 560 13.19 28.73 4.58
N PHE A 561 13.41 29.57 5.60
CA PHE A 561 13.13 31.00 5.52
C PHE A 561 13.89 31.70 4.39
N LYS A 562 15.19 31.40 4.24
CA LYS A 562 16.05 31.99 3.22
C LYS A 562 15.74 31.48 1.82
N GLU A 563 15.50 30.18 1.70
CA GLU A 563 15.43 29.49 0.40
C GLU A 563 14.00 29.44 -0.13
N GLU A 564 13.03 29.22 0.75
CA GLU A 564 11.65 28.99 0.36
C GLU A 564 10.74 30.18 0.69
N SER A 565 11.16 31.14 1.54
CA SER A 565 10.32 32.29 1.94
C SER A 565 8.87 31.90 2.33
N PRO A 566 8.68 30.97 3.29
CA PRO A 566 7.38 30.51 3.71
C PRO A 566 6.54 31.63 4.34
N ALA A 567 5.23 31.45 4.33
CA ALA A 567 4.30 32.39 4.95
C ALA A 567 4.38 32.28 6.48
N ILE A 568 5.17 33.15 7.12
CA ILE A 568 5.37 33.13 8.58
C ILE A 568 4.53 34.23 9.24
N ASN A 569 3.74 33.87 10.24
CA ASN A 569 3.04 34.83 11.10
C ASN A 569 3.82 35.10 12.39
N ASN A 570 4.40 34.06 12.98
CA ASN A 570 5.22 34.10 14.18
C ASN A 570 6.44 33.19 13.99
N TRP A 571 7.64 33.72 14.22
CA TRP A 571 8.89 32.96 14.07
C TRP A 571 8.96 31.78 15.04
N ASN A 572 8.54 31.97 16.29
CA ASN A 572 8.63 30.92 17.30
C ASN A 572 7.65 29.78 17.01
N GLU A 573 6.42 30.09 16.58
CA GLU A 573 5.46 29.08 16.13
C GLU A 573 5.98 28.34 14.88
N PHE A 574 6.67 29.04 13.98
CA PHE A 574 7.28 28.41 12.81
C PHE A 574 8.42 27.46 13.18
N VAL A 575 9.28 27.85 14.12
CA VAL A 575 10.31 26.97 14.68
C VAL A 575 9.67 25.78 15.41
N GLU A 576 8.66 26.00 16.24
CA GLU A 576 7.95 24.93 16.96
C GLU A 576 7.28 23.93 16.01
N LEU A 577 6.65 24.41 14.94
CA LEU A 577 6.09 23.58 13.87
C LEU A 577 7.19 22.79 13.16
N THR A 578 8.34 23.42 12.87
CA THR A 578 9.48 22.76 12.24
C THR A 578 10.03 21.65 13.16
N THR A 579 10.21 21.94 14.44
CA THR A 579 10.63 20.96 15.46
C THR A 579 9.66 19.79 15.53
N SER A 580 8.36 20.05 15.54
CA SER A 580 7.32 19.03 15.58
C SER A 580 7.35 18.14 14.33
N LYS A 581 7.47 18.73 13.14
CA LYS A 581 7.58 17.99 11.88
C LYS A 581 8.83 17.13 11.82
N MET A 582 9.98 17.67 12.25
CA MET A 582 11.22 16.90 12.34
C MET A 582 11.12 15.75 13.36
N PHE A 583 10.47 15.98 14.51
CA PHE A 583 10.22 14.92 15.49
C PHE A 583 9.37 13.80 14.89
N MET A 584 8.23 14.13 14.27
CA MET A 584 7.33 13.16 13.65
C MET A 584 8.03 12.37 12.52
N GLU A 585 8.89 12.99 11.73
CA GLU A 585 9.66 12.29 10.69
C GLU A 585 10.67 11.30 11.26
N ARG A 586 11.36 11.67 12.35
CA ARG A 586 12.26 10.76 13.06
C ARG A 586 11.48 9.64 13.74
N ALA A 587 10.30 9.94 14.29
CA ALA A 587 9.43 8.93 14.89
C ALA A 587 9.05 7.84 13.88
N LEU A 588 8.73 8.19 12.62
CA LEU A 588 8.44 7.20 11.57
C LEU A 588 9.61 6.25 11.30
N THR A 589 10.85 6.75 11.26
CA THR A 589 12.02 5.87 11.00
C THR A 589 12.34 5.00 12.21
N HIS A 590 12.16 5.51 13.42
CA HIS A 590 12.34 4.75 14.66
C HIS A 590 11.25 3.69 14.83
N GLU A 591 9.99 4.00 14.48
CA GLU A 591 8.89 3.02 14.45
C GLU A 591 9.25 1.83 13.54
N VAL A 592 9.73 2.08 12.32
CA VAL A 592 10.17 1.02 11.39
C VAL A 592 11.29 0.18 12.00
N ALA A 593 12.29 0.81 12.60
CA ALA A 593 13.42 0.12 13.23
C ALA A 593 13.01 -0.76 14.42
N VAL A 594 11.96 -0.36 15.15
CA VAL A 594 11.45 -1.11 16.30
C VAL A 594 10.51 -2.24 15.89
N ARG A 595 9.67 -2.05 14.87
CA ARG A 595 8.61 -2.98 14.49
C ARG A 595 9.01 -3.97 13.39
N PHE A 596 9.63 -3.48 12.31
CA PHE A 596 9.95 -4.27 11.12
C PHE A 596 11.28 -3.81 10.47
N PRO A 597 12.40 -3.93 11.22
CA PRO A 597 13.69 -3.34 10.88
C PRO A 597 14.26 -3.77 9.53
N THR A 598 13.94 -4.98 9.04
CA THR A 598 14.47 -5.47 7.77
C THR A 598 14.09 -4.57 6.59
N LYS A 599 13.03 -3.75 6.71
CA LYS A 599 12.56 -2.88 5.63
C LYS A 599 13.68 -1.99 5.09
N PHE A 600 14.47 -1.34 5.95
CA PHE A 600 15.57 -0.47 5.51
C PHE A 600 16.64 -1.16 4.66
N LEU A 601 16.80 -2.48 4.80
CA LEU A 601 17.70 -3.25 3.96
C LEU A 601 16.99 -3.61 2.66
N ARG A 602 15.75 -4.07 2.75
CA ARG A 602 15.03 -4.66 1.63
C ARG A 602 14.71 -3.67 0.51
N MET A 603 14.46 -2.40 0.81
CA MET A 603 14.16 -1.35 -0.20
C MET A 603 15.39 -0.59 -0.71
N ASP A 604 16.56 -0.91 -0.20
CA ASP A 604 17.80 -0.20 -0.51
C ASP A 604 18.52 -0.78 -1.73
N ARG A 605 19.26 0.07 -2.45
CA ARG A 605 19.80 -0.24 -3.79
C ARG A 605 21.24 0.23 -3.93
N ASP A 606 22.09 -0.58 -4.55
CA ASP A 606 23.51 -0.25 -4.68
C ASP A 606 23.70 1.11 -5.40
N ARG A 607 22.87 1.42 -6.41
CA ARG A 607 22.99 2.68 -7.19
C ARG A 607 22.71 3.97 -6.41
N PHE A 608 22.06 3.90 -5.24
CA PHE A 608 21.77 5.07 -4.42
C PHE A 608 22.88 5.41 -3.42
N HIS A 609 23.82 4.50 -3.19
CA HIS A 609 24.95 4.73 -2.29
C HIS A 609 26.20 5.19 -3.04
N LYS A 610 26.97 6.10 -2.42
CA LYS A 610 28.21 6.64 -3.01
C LYS A 610 29.27 5.57 -3.27
N ASP A 611 29.36 4.57 -2.39
CA ASP A 611 30.28 3.42 -2.51
C ASP A 611 29.75 2.31 -3.42
N GLY A 612 28.49 2.42 -3.87
CA GLY A 612 27.81 1.40 -4.65
C GLY A 612 27.47 0.14 -3.84
N ILE A 613 27.25 0.25 -2.53
CA ILE A 613 26.94 -0.87 -1.63
C ILE A 613 25.69 -0.53 -0.81
N SER A 614 24.59 -1.21 -1.09
CA SER A 614 23.34 -1.16 -0.32
C SER A 614 23.53 -1.67 1.12
N ASN A 615 22.62 -1.27 2.00
CA ASN A 615 22.54 -1.77 3.37
C ASN A 615 22.36 -3.28 3.43
N TRP A 616 21.55 -3.88 2.55
CA TRP A 616 21.38 -5.33 2.45
C TRP A 616 22.72 -6.00 2.18
N ARG A 617 23.44 -5.54 1.16
CA ARG A 617 24.75 -6.07 0.78
C ARG A 617 25.80 -5.86 1.88
N ARG A 618 25.77 -4.71 2.54
CA ARG A 618 26.67 -4.39 3.66
C ARG A 618 26.49 -5.38 4.81
N VAL A 619 25.24 -5.68 5.19
CA VAL A 619 24.94 -6.65 6.25
C VAL A 619 25.30 -8.07 5.82
N PHE A 620 24.98 -8.46 4.58
CA PHE A 620 25.41 -9.74 4.02
C PHE A 620 26.93 -9.92 4.08
N GLU A 621 27.71 -8.93 3.63
CA GLU A 621 29.18 -9.00 3.63
C GLU A 621 29.76 -9.10 5.07
N LEU A 622 29.10 -8.50 6.07
CA LEU A 622 29.48 -8.66 7.48
C LEU A 622 29.22 -10.08 7.98
N VAL A 623 28.05 -10.64 7.68
CA VAL A 623 27.67 -12.01 8.07
C VAL A 623 28.57 -13.03 7.37
N GLN A 624 28.78 -12.88 6.06
CA GLN A 624 29.62 -13.76 5.26
C GLN A 624 31.06 -13.85 5.81
N ARG A 625 31.64 -12.72 6.26
CA ARG A 625 32.99 -12.73 6.85
C ARG A 625 33.06 -13.51 8.17
N GLU A 626 31.96 -13.56 8.93
CA GLU A 626 31.88 -14.23 10.22
C GLU A 626 31.52 -15.71 10.09
N THR A 627 30.63 -16.06 9.16
CA THR A 627 30.03 -17.40 9.07
C THR A 627 30.37 -18.18 7.80
N GLY A 628 30.83 -17.49 6.75
CA GLY A 628 31.06 -18.08 5.43
C GLY A 628 29.78 -18.33 4.61
N TRP A 629 28.63 -17.77 5.02
CA TRP A 629 27.37 -17.96 4.28
C TRP A 629 27.42 -17.40 2.86
N ASP A 630 26.73 -18.10 1.96
CA ASP A 630 26.42 -17.58 0.64
C ASP A 630 25.18 -16.68 0.67
N ARG A 631 24.90 -16.09 -0.49
CA ARG A 631 23.85 -15.10 -0.67
C ARG A 631 22.45 -15.73 -0.50
N ASP A 632 22.26 -16.96 -0.97
CA ASP A 632 20.99 -17.69 -0.91
C ASP A 632 20.66 -18.14 0.53
N HIS A 633 21.66 -18.60 1.30
CA HIS A 633 21.48 -18.92 2.71
C HIS A 633 21.13 -17.67 3.51
N PHE A 634 21.82 -16.55 3.27
CA PHE A 634 21.49 -15.27 3.92
C PHE A 634 20.05 -14.82 3.59
N ASN A 635 19.62 -14.91 2.33
CA ASN A 635 18.23 -14.65 1.91
C ASN A 635 17.23 -15.55 2.67
N SER A 636 17.52 -16.85 2.83
CA SER A 636 16.67 -17.75 3.62
C SER A 636 16.56 -17.32 5.08
N VAL A 637 17.66 -16.88 5.70
CA VAL A 637 17.65 -16.41 7.10
C VAL A 637 16.94 -15.06 7.24
N MET A 638 17.09 -14.15 6.26
CA MET A 638 16.29 -12.93 6.18
C MET A 638 14.79 -13.25 6.12
N LYS A 639 14.38 -14.27 5.37
CA LYS A 639 12.98 -14.74 5.32
C LYS A 639 12.46 -15.30 6.65
N ASP A 640 13.31 -15.96 7.42
CA ASP A 640 12.97 -16.38 8.78
C ASP A 640 12.77 -15.13 9.70
N LEU A 641 13.60 -14.09 9.54
CA LEU A 641 13.48 -12.84 10.30
C LEU A 641 12.24 -12.02 9.93
N VAL A 642 11.92 -11.84 8.63
CA VAL A 642 10.70 -11.14 8.20
C VAL A 642 9.43 -11.90 8.61
N THR A 643 9.52 -13.23 8.77
CA THR A 643 8.43 -14.03 9.36
C THR A 643 8.22 -13.67 10.82
N ALA A 644 9.28 -13.44 11.60
CA ALA A 644 9.16 -12.98 12.99
C ALA A 644 8.47 -11.59 13.08
N GLU A 645 8.79 -10.66 12.17
CA GLU A 645 8.11 -9.36 12.08
C GLU A 645 6.60 -9.51 11.85
N MET A 646 6.21 -10.39 10.91
CA MET A 646 4.80 -10.67 10.62
C MET A 646 4.09 -11.31 11.83
N LEU A 647 4.76 -12.25 12.52
CA LEU A 647 4.21 -12.90 13.72
C LEU A 647 4.00 -11.91 14.86
N LEU A 648 4.91 -10.95 15.06
CA LEU A 648 4.75 -9.87 16.04
C LEU A 648 3.48 -9.07 15.76
N ARG A 649 3.31 -8.66 14.49
CA ARG A 649 2.12 -7.92 14.06
C ARG A 649 0.83 -8.72 14.29
N ASN A 650 0.85 -10.01 13.93
CA ASN A 650 -0.30 -10.89 14.11
C ASN A 650 -0.67 -11.12 15.59
N ASP A 651 0.31 -11.29 16.47
CA ASP A 651 0.07 -11.49 17.92
C ASP A 651 -0.64 -10.28 18.54
N ILE A 652 -0.19 -9.08 18.19
CA ILE A 652 -0.78 -7.82 18.64
C ILE A 652 -2.20 -7.63 18.07
N SER A 653 -2.34 -7.80 16.76
CA SER A 653 -3.64 -7.73 16.08
C SER A 653 -4.66 -8.72 16.66
N GLY A 654 -4.23 -9.92 17.03
CA GLY A 654 -5.06 -10.92 17.71
C GLY A 654 -5.58 -10.41 19.04
N LYS A 655 -4.70 -9.90 19.91
CA LYS A 655 -5.07 -9.35 21.22
C LYS A 655 -6.09 -8.21 21.13
N ILE A 656 -5.93 -7.32 20.13
CA ILE A 656 -6.88 -6.23 19.88
C ILE A 656 -8.25 -6.79 19.50
N LYS A 657 -8.30 -7.70 18.52
CA LYS A 657 -9.56 -8.29 18.02
C LYS A 657 -10.29 -9.07 19.11
N ASP A 658 -9.57 -9.80 19.94
CA ASP A 658 -10.14 -10.55 21.06
C ASP A 658 -10.76 -9.60 22.09
N GLY A 659 -10.06 -8.51 22.44
CA GLY A 659 -10.59 -7.49 23.35
C GLY A 659 -11.85 -6.80 22.82
N LEU A 660 -11.82 -6.37 21.55
CA LEU A 660 -12.96 -5.70 20.91
C LEU A 660 -14.18 -6.61 20.72
N THR A 661 -13.94 -7.91 20.52
CA THR A 661 -15.01 -8.91 20.40
C THR A 661 -15.77 -9.08 21.72
N LEU A 662 -15.07 -8.96 22.85
CA LEU A 662 -15.64 -9.13 24.19
C LEU A 662 -16.32 -7.85 24.71
N ASP A 663 -15.76 -6.68 24.39
CA ASP A 663 -16.31 -5.40 24.80
C ASP A 663 -16.41 -4.43 23.61
N LYS A 664 -17.63 -4.32 23.06
CA LYS A 664 -17.94 -3.42 21.93
C LYS A 664 -17.82 -1.93 22.26
N THR A 665 -17.65 -1.55 23.53
CA THR A 665 -17.50 -0.15 23.95
C THR A 665 -16.05 0.33 23.87
N LEU A 666 -15.11 -0.60 23.73
CA LEU A 666 -13.71 -0.30 23.51
C LEU A 666 -13.47 0.35 22.15
N GLY A 667 -12.78 1.48 22.16
CA GLY A 667 -12.06 2.00 20.99
C GLY A 667 -10.60 1.53 21.01
N LEU A 668 -9.92 1.64 19.86
CA LEU A 668 -8.51 1.25 19.76
C LEU A 668 -7.62 1.99 20.77
N HIS A 669 -7.86 3.28 21.00
CA HIS A 669 -7.13 4.07 21.99
C HIS A 669 -7.13 3.48 23.42
N ASN A 670 -8.10 2.62 23.76
CA ASN A 670 -8.18 2.00 25.08
C ASN A 670 -7.20 0.83 25.27
N PHE A 671 -6.50 0.41 24.22
CA PHE A 671 -5.48 -0.62 24.28
C PHE A 671 -4.11 0.04 24.49
N GLU A 672 -3.62 0.06 25.73
CA GLU A 672 -2.28 0.55 26.07
C GLU A 672 -1.35 -0.63 26.40
N ASP A 673 -0.04 -0.43 26.22
CA ASP A 673 1.06 -1.34 26.62
C ASP A 673 1.36 -2.60 25.78
N PHE A 674 0.91 -2.70 24.53
CA PHE A 674 1.49 -3.75 23.66
C PHE A 674 2.97 -3.44 23.36
N GLN A 675 3.85 -4.42 23.62
CA GLN A 675 5.25 -4.33 23.18
C GLN A 675 5.33 -4.55 21.67
N TYR A 676 5.40 -3.45 20.93
CA TYR A 676 5.66 -3.41 19.49
C TYR A 676 7.14 -3.61 19.13
N VAL A 677 7.96 -4.08 20.06
CA VAL A 677 9.42 -4.11 19.94
C VAL A 677 9.89 -5.49 19.48
N LEU A 678 10.42 -5.54 18.27
CA LEU A 678 11.18 -6.69 17.80
C LEU A 678 12.60 -6.62 18.39
N ASN A 679 12.84 -7.41 19.43
CA ASN A 679 14.15 -7.63 20.04
C ASN A 679 14.52 -9.13 19.99
N LYS A 680 15.69 -9.51 20.50
CA LYS A 680 16.17 -10.89 20.43
C LYS A 680 15.24 -11.85 21.18
N GLU A 681 14.75 -11.43 22.35
CA GLU A 681 13.85 -12.18 23.19
C GLU A 681 12.52 -12.43 22.46
N THR A 682 11.92 -11.38 21.91
CA THR A 682 10.67 -11.43 21.12
C THR A 682 10.84 -12.30 19.87
N ILE A 683 11.94 -12.17 19.12
CA ILE A 683 12.21 -13.01 17.94
C ILE A 683 12.28 -14.48 18.34
N LYS A 684 13.05 -14.80 19.40
CA LYS A 684 13.19 -16.16 19.90
C LYS A 684 11.84 -16.72 20.34
N GLU A 685 11.04 -15.95 21.08
CA GLU A 685 9.72 -16.36 21.54
C GLU A 685 8.78 -16.67 20.37
N LEU A 686 8.64 -15.74 19.43
CA LEU A 686 7.71 -15.84 18.30
C LEU A 686 8.04 -17.04 17.40
N LEU A 687 9.32 -17.21 17.05
CA LEU A 687 9.76 -18.32 16.19
C LEU A 687 9.66 -19.68 16.92
N SER A 688 10.02 -19.73 18.21
CA SER A 688 9.93 -20.97 19.00
C SER A 688 8.48 -21.43 19.18
N LYS A 689 7.54 -20.50 19.42
CA LYS A 689 6.10 -20.78 19.56
C LYS A 689 5.52 -21.48 18.31
N HIS A 690 6.12 -21.23 17.14
CA HIS A 690 5.72 -21.82 15.86
C HIS A 690 6.65 -22.95 15.38
N ARG A 691 7.38 -23.60 16.30
CA ARG A 691 8.18 -24.81 16.04
C ARG A 691 9.29 -24.62 14.99
N ILE A 692 9.82 -23.41 14.84
CA ILE A 692 11.02 -23.17 14.04
C ILE A 692 12.24 -23.72 14.80
N ASP A 693 13.15 -24.36 14.06
CA ASP A 693 14.34 -25.01 14.61
C ASP A 693 15.28 -24.01 15.31
N GLU A 694 15.88 -24.42 16.44
CA GLU A 694 16.76 -23.56 17.25
C GLU A 694 17.98 -23.05 16.49
N LYS A 695 18.53 -23.83 15.54
CA LYS A 695 19.62 -23.38 14.68
C LYS A 695 19.17 -22.17 13.86
N LYS A 696 18.03 -22.27 13.16
CA LYS A 696 17.47 -21.17 12.35
C LYS A 696 17.18 -19.93 13.20
N ILE A 697 16.67 -20.12 14.41
CA ILE A 697 16.44 -19.02 15.35
C ILE A 697 17.76 -18.30 15.67
N ASN A 698 18.82 -19.03 16.01
CA ASN A 698 20.12 -18.43 16.30
C ASN A 698 20.73 -17.72 15.07
N GLU A 699 20.52 -18.26 13.87
CA GLU A 699 20.94 -17.62 12.62
C GLU A 699 20.19 -16.30 12.38
N ALA A 700 18.87 -16.27 12.60
CA ALA A 700 18.06 -15.05 12.48
C ALA A 700 18.46 -13.99 13.51
N LEU A 701 18.76 -14.40 14.75
CA LEU A 701 19.25 -13.52 15.81
C LEU A 701 20.59 -12.86 15.44
N LEU A 702 21.52 -13.62 14.85
CA LEU A 702 22.79 -13.08 14.37
C LEU A 702 22.56 -12.00 13.29
N VAL A 703 21.70 -12.26 12.31
CA VAL A 703 21.38 -11.28 11.26
C VAL A 703 20.73 -10.03 11.87
N TYR A 704 19.78 -10.19 12.77
CA TYR A 704 19.14 -9.08 13.48
C TYR A 704 20.16 -8.21 14.23
N GLU A 705 21.15 -8.81 14.90
CA GLU A 705 22.24 -8.08 15.55
C GLU A 705 23.01 -7.18 14.56
N LYS A 706 23.39 -7.73 13.41
CA LYS A 706 24.12 -6.96 12.40
C LYS A 706 23.28 -5.83 11.81
N ILE A 707 21.97 -6.03 11.66
CA ILE A 707 21.03 -4.98 11.25
C ILE A 707 21.01 -3.85 12.29
N LYS A 708 20.85 -4.18 13.57
CA LYS A 708 20.83 -3.20 14.65
C LYS A 708 22.15 -2.41 14.75
N ASP A 709 23.28 -3.10 14.65
CA ASP A 709 24.61 -2.47 14.62
C ASP A 709 24.77 -1.48 13.46
N ASN A 710 24.14 -1.77 12.31
CA ASN A 710 24.15 -0.87 11.16
C ASN A 710 23.33 0.41 11.41
N PHE A 711 22.20 0.32 12.12
CA PHE A 711 21.36 1.48 12.45
C PHE A 711 21.99 2.42 13.47
N LEU A 712 22.68 1.85 14.47
CA LEU A 712 23.31 2.62 15.54
C LEU A 712 24.58 3.36 15.08
N LYS A 713 25.13 3.00 13.91
CA LYS A 713 26.26 3.72 13.32
C LYS A 713 25.78 4.96 12.56
N ASN A 714 26.48 6.08 12.76
CA ASN A 714 26.35 7.31 11.98
C ASN A 714 24.98 8.02 12.02
N SER A 715 24.18 7.85 13.08
CA SER A 715 22.85 8.47 13.18
C SER A 715 21.94 8.13 11.98
N PHE A 716 22.05 6.90 11.45
CA PHE A 716 21.33 6.45 10.25
C PHE A 716 19.84 6.75 10.32
N LEU A 717 19.18 6.43 11.44
CA LEU A 717 17.73 6.62 11.64
C LEU A 717 17.29 8.08 11.60
N ASP A 718 18.17 9.00 12.00
CA ASP A 718 17.93 10.44 12.09
C ASP A 718 18.34 11.21 10.81
N GLY A 719 18.89 10.52 9.82
CA GLY A 719 19.42 11.09 8.59
C GLY A 719 19.10 10.26 7.36
N ASP A 720 19.96 9.29 7.03
CA ASP A 720 19.87 8.49 5.80
C ASP A 720 18.56 7.73 5.68
N ALA A 721 18.03 7.17 6.76
CA ALA A 721 16.74 6.47 6.78
C ALA A 721 15.57 7.39 6.39
N ILE A 722 15.60 8.65 6.83
CA ILE A 722 14.59 9.66 6.48
C ILE A 722 14.65 9.95 4.98
N ASN A 723 15.86 10.08 4.43
CA ASN A 723 16.06 10.30 3.01
C ASN A 723 15.61 9.09 2.19
N GLN A 724 16.01 7.86 2.57
CA GLN A 724 15.55 6.63 1.92
C GLN A 724 14.02 6.54 1.89
N ARG A 725 13.34 6.81 3.02
CA ARG A 725 11.88 6.81 3.10
C ARG A 725 11.23 7.88 2.21
N ARG A 726 11.82 9.09 2.13
CA ARG A 726 11.33 10.20 1.30
C ARG A 726 11.56 9.96 -0.19
N GLU A 727 12.68 9.33 -0.56
CA GLU A 727 13.03 9.00 -1.94
C GLU A 727 12.25 7.77 -2.45
N TYR A 728 11.79 6.88 -1.55
CA TYR A 728 10.96 5.75 -1.92
C TYR A 728 9.56 6.20 -2.36
N THR A 729 9.31 6.10 -3.66
CA THR A 729 8.11 6.66 -4.31
C THR A 729 6.91 5.71 -4.37
N PHE A 730 6.96 4.50 -3.81
CA PHE A 730 5.77 3.61 -3.73
C PHE A 730 5.22 3.43 -2.31
N THR A 731 4.20 2.58 -2.12
CA THR A 731 3.65 2.26 -0.78
C THR A 731 4.70 1.56 0.11
N TYR A 732 4.87 2.05 1.35
CA TYR A 732 6.07 1.77 2.16
C TYR A 732 5.86 0.67 3.20
N GLY A 733 4.91 0.84 4.13
CA GLY A 733 4.75 0.00 5.33
C GLY A 733 3.40 -0.72 5.38
N LEU A 734 2.81 -1.01 4.21
CA LEU A 734 1.57 -1.78 4.12
C LEU A 734 1.72 -3.17 4.79
N GLU A 735 2.90 -3.76 4.71
CA GLU A 735 3.27 -5.03 5.38
C GLU A 735 3.32 -4.98 6.93
N ASP A 736 3.14 -3.81 7.56
CA ASP A 736 2.96 -3.62 9.01
C ASP A 736 1.55 -3.12 9.37
N THR A 737 0.69 -2.89 8.38
CA THR A 737 -0.64 -2.29 8.60
C THR A 737 -1.73 -3.35 8.64
N ASP A 738 -2.53 -3.37 9.71
CA ASP A 738 -3.68 -4.27 9.82
C ASP A 738 -4.96 -3.65 9.24
N PHE A 739 -5.25 -4.01 7.99
CA PHE A 739 -6.45 -3.62 7.25
C PHE A 739 -7.75 -4.08 7.90
N THR A 740 -7.71 -5.10 8.76
CA THR A 740 -8.92 -5.56 9.45
C THR A 740 -9.40 -4.52 10.46
N LEU A 741 -8.52 -3.62 10.91
CA LEU A 741 -8.84 -2.53 11.82
C LEU A 741 -9.31 -1.28 11.06
N MET A 742 -9.46 -1.33 9.74
CA MET A 742 -9.80 -0.20 8.87
C MET A 742 -11.22 -0.35 8.31
N SER A 743 -11.91 0.75 8.02
CA SER A 743 -13.28 0.73 7.45
C SER A 743 -13.31 1.12 5.98
N TYR A 744 -12.99 0.21 5.06
CA TYR A 744 -12.90 0.57 3.63
C TYR A 744 -14.26 0.95 3.04
N ARG A 745 -15.36 0.37 3.55
CA ARG A 745 -16.71 0.81 3.18
C ARG A 745 -17.00 2.27 3.51
N ALA A 746 -16.36 2.86 4.53
CA ALA A 746 -16.56 4.26 4.88
C ALA A 746 -16.03 5.23 3.79
N ALA A 747 -15.05 4.79 3.00
CA ALA A 747 -14.57 5.52 1.83
C ALA A 747 -15.53 5.43 0.61
N GLY A 748 -16.53 4.52 0.66
CA GLY A 748 -17.60 4.34 -0.32
C GLY A 748 -17.53 3.04 -1.12
N PRO A 749 -18.63 2.62 -1.77
CA PRO A 749 -18.71 1.31 -2.41
C PRO A 749 -17.77 1.16 -3.61
N ARG A 750 -17.43 2.23 -4.32
CA ARG A 750 -16.58 2.15 -5.53
C ARG A 750 -15.10 2.47 -5.26
N ILE A 751 -14.62 2.26 -4.04
CA ILE A 751 -13.23 2.60 -3.66
C ILE A 751 -12.18 1.93 -4.56
N ILE A 752 -12.25 0.61 -4.75
CA ILE A 752 -11.32 -0.17 -5.59
C ILE A 752 -11.46 0.17 -7.09
N PRO A 753 -12.67 0.11 -7.70
CA PRO A 753 -12.80 0.48 -9.11
C PRO A 753 -12.38 1.92 -9.42
N ARG A 754 -12.70 2.89 -8.54
CA ARG A 754 -12.24 4.28 -8.71
C ARG A 754 -10.72 4.35 -8.69
N ALA A 755 -10.13 3.77 -7.67
CA ALA A 755 -8.69 3.74 -7.50
C ALA A 755 -7.93 3.17 -8.70
N ILE A 756 -8.43 2.08 -9.28
CA ILE A 756 -7.80 1.44 -10.44
C ILE A 756 -8.14 2.20 -11.72
N GLY A 757 -9.34 2.76 -11.81
CA GLY A 757 -9.74 3.67 -12.89
C GLY A 757 -8.84 4.91 -12.96
N ASP A 758 -8.45 5.48 -11.82
CA ASP A 758 -7.49 6.59 -11.73
C ASP A 758 -6.12 6.20 -12.35
N VAL A 759 -5.66 4.95 -12.11
CA VAL A 759 -4.46 4.40 -12.76
C VAL A 759 -4.66 4.24 -14.27
N GLY A 760 -5.82 3.73 -14.70
CA GLY A 760 -6.17 3.59 -16.12
C GLY A 760 -6.23 4.91 -16.88
N ILE A 761 -6.68 6.00 -16.24
CA ILE A 761 -6.65 7.35 -16.82
C ILE A 761 -5.21 7.78 -17.10
N MET A 762 -4.29 7.57 -16.15
CA MET A 762 -2.88 7.91 -16.32
C MET A 762 -2.18 7.04 -17.38
N GLU A 763 -2.48 5.73 -17.38
CA GLU A 763 -2.00 4.79 -18.40
C GLU A 763 -2.36 5.27 -19.80
N LYS A 764 -3.60 5.75 -19.99
CA LYS A 764 -4.12 6.14 -21.29
C LYS A 764 -3.64 7.52 -21.75
N GLU A 765 -3.63 8.50 -20.86
CA GLU A 765 -3.46 9.91 -21.24
C GLU A 765 -2.02 10.41 -21.08
N VAL A 766 -1.22 9.81 -20.17
CA VAL A 766 0.15 10.27 -19.85
C VAL A 766 1.23 9.38 -20.46
N MET A 767 1.14 8.06 -20.27
CA MET A 767 2.22 7.13 -20.62
C MET A 767 2.59 7.08 -22.12
N PRO A 768 1.64 7.08 -23.08
CA PRO A 768 1.98 6.98 -24.51
C PRO A 768 2.86 8.12 -25.02
N TRP A 769 2.85 9.25 -24.32
CA TRP A 769 3.66 10.42 -24.66
C TRP A 769 5.07 10.33 -24.09
N ILE A 770 5.26 9.78 -22.89
CA ILE A 770 6.59 9.54 -22.32
C ILE A 770 7.37 8.55 -23.21
N ASP A 771 6.68 7.50 -23.68
CA ASP A 771 7.25 6.51 -24.60
C ASP A 771 7.66 7.13 -25.94
N LYS A 772 6.86 8.06 -26.48
CA LYS A 772 7.09 8.71 -27.78
C LYS A 772 7.95 9.97 -27.70
N MET A 773 8.25 10.46 -26.50
CA MET A 773 8.90 11.76 -26.30
C MET A 773 10.19 11.93 -27.12
N PRO A 774 11.12 10.97 -27.17
CA PRO A 774 12.35 11.15 -27.95
C PRO A 774 12.10 11.31 -29.45
N HIS A 775 11.12 10.59 -30.00
CA HIS A 775 10.72 10.72 -31.40
C HIS A 775 10.09 12.08 -31.68
N ILE A 776 9.17 12.51 -30.83
CA ILE A 776 8.50 13.82 -30.96
C ILE A 776 9.53 14.96 -30.94
N LEU A 777 10.49 14.92 -30.00
CA LEU A 777 11.50 15.96 -29.89
C LEU A 777 12.44 15.98 -31.09
N ASN A 778 12.86 14.82 -31.57
CA ASN A 778 13.67 14.73 -32.78
C ASN A 778 12.91 15.27 -34.01
N ASP A 779 11.65 14.90 -34.18
CA ASP A 779 10.80 15.37 -35.29
C ASP A 779 10.59 16.89 -35.23
N LEU A 780 10.32 17.43 -34.04
CA LEU A 780 10.25 18.87 -33.81
C LEU A 780 11.57 19.59 -34.12
N ALA A 781 12.70 18.95 -33.85
CA ALA A 781 14.01 19.50 -34.14
C ALA A 781 14.30 19.61 -35.65
N ILE A 782 13.81 18.69 -36.47
CA ILE A 782 14.21 18.58 -37.89
C ILE A 782 13.15 18.97 -38.91
N ASN A 783 11.88 19.13 -38.52
CA ASN A 783 10.77 19.37 -39.46
C ASN A 783 10.69 20.80 -40.04
N GLY A 784 11.46 21.75 -39.49
CA GLY A 784 11.50 23.15 -39.94
C GLY A 784 10.25 24.00 -39.66
N LYS A 785 9.26 23.47 -38.95
CA LYS A 785 8.01 24.20 -38.60
C LYS A 785 8.19 25.15 -37.42
N HIS A 786 9.14 24.86 -36.53
CA HIS A 786 9.42 25.61 -35.30
C HIS A 786 8.15 25.81 -34.45
N ASP A 787 7.42 24.72 -34.17
CA ASP A 787 6.14 24.74 -33.47
C ASP A 787 6.19 23.86 -32.20
N PHE A 788 5.92 24.45 -31.03
CA PHE A 788 5.86 23.74 -29.75
C PHE A 788 4.48 23.14 -29.44
N SER A 789 3.46 23.39 -30.28
CA SER A 789 2.08 22.92 -30.08
C SER A 789 1.95 21.45 -29.67
N PRO A 790 2.70 20.49 -30.26
CA PRO A 790 2.61 19.08 -29.83
C PRO A 790 3.01 18.84 -28.37
N ILE A 791 4.01 19.57 -27.86
CA ILE A 791 4.45 19.47 -26.45
C ILE A 791 3.39 20.09 -25.54
N ILE A 792 2.83 21.24 -25.93
CA ILE A 792 1.78 21.93 -25.18
C ILE A 792 0.51 21.09 -25.10
N GLU A 793 0.06 20.50 -26.22
CA GLU A 793 -1.13 19.65 -26.26
C GLU A 793 -0.99 18.44 -25.33
N TYR A 794 0.18 17.81 -25.33
CA TYR A 794 0.48 16.73 -24.40
C TYR A 794 0.38 17.19 -22.94
N LEU A 795 1.11 18.25 -22.57
CA LEU A 795 1.13 18.74 -21.20
C LEU A 795 -0.27 19.12 -20.72
N ARG A 796 -1.15 19.62 -21.61
CA ARG A 796 -2.55 19.89 -21.29
C ARG A 796 -3.35 18.62 -21.00
N LYS A 797 -3.25 17.61 -21.86
CA LYS A 797 -3.92 16.31 -21.65
C LYS A 797 -3.45 15.65 -20.36
N ALA A 798 -2.14 15.67 -20.10
CA ALA A 798 -1.59 15.18 -18.84
C ALA A 798 -2.15 15.98 -17.66
N GLN A 799 -2.13 17.33 -17.70
CA GLN A 799 -2.68 18.15 -16.62
C GLN A 799 -4.16 17.86 -16.36
N GLU A 800 -4.97 17.66 -17.41
CA GLU A 800 -6.37 17.26 -17.30
C GLU A 800 -6.51 15.90 -16.58
N ALA A 801 -5.67 14.92 -16.90
CA ALA A 801 -5.62 13.64 -16.20
C ALA A 801 -5.20 13.77 -14.73
N TYR A 802 -4.14 14.54 -14.42
CA TYR A 802 -3.75 14.85 -13.04
C TYR A 802 -4.87 15.54 -12.27
N ASN A 803 -5.55 16.50 -12.87
CA ASN A 803 -6.67 17.20 -12.24
C ASN A 803 -7.87 16.28 -11.99
N ALA A 804 -8.13 15.32 -12.88
CA ALA A 804 -9.21 14.35 -12.71
C ALA A 804 -8.94 13.39 -11.54
N VAL A 805 -7.71 12.90 -11.41
CA VAL A 805 -7.30 11.93 -10.39
C VAL A 805 -7.06 12.60 -9.04
N HIS A 806 -6.28 13.68 -9.03
CA HIS A 806 -5.80 14.32 -7.82
C HIS A 806 -6.67 15.52 -7.38
N GLY A 807 -7.57 15.99 -8.24
CA GLY A 807 -8.46 17.12 -7.97
C GLY A 807 -7.82 18.48 -8.25
N THR A 808 -8.65 19.47 -8.58
CA THR A 808 -8.21 20.85 -8.84
C THR A 808 -8.02 21.60 -7.52
N GLY A 809 -6.76 21.89 -7.13
CA GLY A 809 -6.43 22.72 -5.95
C GLY A 809 -5.89 21.97 -4.73
N GLY A 810 -5.68 20.65 -4.83
CA GLY A 810 -4.81 19.92 -3.90
C GLY A 810 -3.34 20.10 -4.30
N ASP A 811 -2.45 20.17 -3.30
CA ASP A 811 -0.99 20.19 -3.42
C ASP A 811 -0.48 20.62 -4.81
N LEU A 812 -0.57 21.92 -5.10
CA LEU A 812 -0.32 22.52 -6.41
C LEU A 812 1.08 22.18 -6.96
N ASP A 813 1.99 21.77 -6.08
CA ASP A 813 3.32 21.26 -6.39
C ASP A 813 3.26 19.98 -7.24
N GLN A 814 2.26 19.13 -7.03
CA GLN A 814 2.03 17.92 -7.83
C GLN A 814 1.44 18.27 -9.20
N MET A 815 0.51 19.24 -9.26
CA MET A 815 -0.17 19.65 -10.49
C MET A 815 0.79 20.33 -11.49
N TYR A 816 1.72 21.15 -11.02
CA TYR A 816 2.69 21.83 -11.90
C TYR A 816 4.05 21.13 -11.97
N GLY A 817 4.38 20.29 -10.99
CA GLY A 817 5.68 19.62 -10.90
C GLY A 817 5.97 18.75 -12.13
N PHE A 818 4.97 18.03 -12.65
CA PHE A 818 5.15 17.19 -13.84
C PHE A 818 5.50 18.06 -15.08
N ALA A 819 4.77 19.16 -15.30
CA ALA A 819 4.98 20.05 -16.44
C ALA A 819 6.35 20.73 -16.37
N TYR A 820 6.80 21.11 -15.16
CA TYR A 820 8.12 21.66 -14.94
C TYR A 820 9.24 20.68 -15.28
N LYS A 821 9.16 19.43 -14.80
CA LYS A 821 10.18 18.39 -15.07
C LYS A 821 10.33 18.12 -16.57
N ILE A 822 9.21 18.02 -17.29
CA ILE A 822 9.20 17.83 -18.74
C ILE A 822 9.74 19.07 -19.45
N ALA A 823 9.31 20.28 -19.07
CA ALA A 823 9.81 21.52 -19.64
C ALA A 823 11.33 21.67 -19.48
N GLY A 824 11.88 21.32 -18.31
CA GLY A 824 13.33 21.31 -18.05
C GLY A 824 14.09 20.37 -18.99
N ALA A 825 13.60 19.14 -19.16
CA ALA A 825 14.19 18.17 -20.09
C ALA A 825 14.12 18.64 -21.55
N VAL A 826 13.00 19.21 -21.98
CA VAL A 826 12.80 19.77 -23.33
C VAL A 826 13.76 20.94 -23.58
N ILE A 827 13.88 21.88 -22.63
CA ILE A 827 14.81 23.01 -22.74
C ILE A 827 16.24 22.48 -22.85
N ASN A 828 16.65 21.54 -22.00
CA ASN A 828 18.01 20.97 -22.05
C ASN A 828 18.29 20.23 -23.38
N TYR A 829 17.28 19.61 -23.98
CA TYR A 829 17.41 18.96 -25.29
C TYR A 829 17.71 19.97 -26.41
N PHE A 830 16.96 21.08 -26.47
CA PHE A 830 17.05 22.05 -27.56
C PHE A 830 18.07 23.17 -27.35
N LYS A 831 18.46 23.46 -26.10
CA LYS A 831 19.27 24.63 -25.75
C LYS A 831 20.63 24.64 -26.46
N LYS A 832 20.89 25.75 -27.14
CA LYS A 832 22.16 26.00 -27.85
C LYS A 832 23.31 26.32 -26.90
N ASP A 833 24.50 25.82 -27.25
CA ASP A 833 25.77 26.11 -26.57
C ASP A 833 26.00 27.60 -26.32
N THR A 834 26.43 27.92 -25.10
CA THR A 834 26.84 29.30 -24.77
C THR A 834 28.11 29.68 -25.54
N MET A 835 29.00 28.70 -25.78
CA MET A 835 30.25 28.85 -26.53
C MET A 835 30.07 28.93 -28.07
N ALA A 836 28.83 28.78 -28.56
CA ALA A 836 28.49 28.96 -29.97
C ALA A 836 28.05 30.41 -30.31
N LYS A 837 28.03 31.32 -29.33
CA LYS A 837 27.70 32.74 -29.55
C LYS A 837 28.80 33.47 -30.35
N PRO A 838 28.43 34.46 -31.20
CA PRO A 838 29.32 35.04 -32.19
C PRO A 838 30.31 36.04 -31.55
N LEU A 839 31.39 35.52 -30.96
CA LEU A 839 32.69 36.20 -30.91
C LEU A 839 33.81 35.38 -31.60
N PHE A 840 33.53 34.11 -31.96
CA PHE A 840 34.44 33.16 -32.63
C PHE A 840 33.76 32.35 -33.76
N GLY A 841 32.65 32.85 -34.31
CA GLY A 841 31.73 32.11 -35.20
C GLY A 841 32.31 31.58 -36.53
N LEU A 842 33.49 32.04 -36.94
CA LEU A 842 34.17 31.55 -38.16
C LEU A 842 34.76 30.13 -38.02
N PHE A 843 35.00 29.63 -36.80
CA PHE A 843 35.68 28.33 -36.57
C PHE A 843 34.75 27.17 -36.14
N ARG A 844 33.43 27.38 -36.11
CA ARG A 844 32.44 26.36 -35.66
C ARG A 844 31.22 26.18 -36.56
N MET A 845 31.19 26.76 -37.77
CA MET A 845 30.19 26.39 -38.79
C MET A 845 30.30 24.88 -39.09
N GLY A 846 29.17 24.16 -39.05
CA GLY A 846 29.08 22.72 -39.32
C GLY A 846 29.28 21.78 -38.13
N LYS A 847 29.48 22.30 -36.90
CA LYS A 847 29.58 21.48 -35.68
C LYS A 847 28.25 21.44 -34.92
N THR A 848 27.91 20.29 -34.33
CA THR A 848 26.75 20.12 -33.42
C THR A 848 26.90 21.08 -32.23
N ASN A 849 25.86 21.86 -31.88
CA ASN A 849 25.91 22.85 -30.79
C ASN A 849 24.79 22.67 -29.75
N SER A 850 24.08 21.55 -29.78
CA SER A 850 22.97 21.20 -28.90
C SER A 850 22.80 19.68 -28.84
N ILE A 851 22.01 19.17 -27.88
CA ILE A 851 21.67 17.75 -27.80
C ILE A 851 20.78 17.35 -28.99
N ALA A 852 19.81 18.21 -29.38
CA ALA A 852 19.01 18.03 -30.59
C ALA A 852 19.88 17.81 -31.84
N ALA A 853 20.95 18.60 -32.02
CA ALA A 853 21.86 18.45 -33.16
C ALA A 853 22.69 17.15 -33.09
N LYS A 854 22.99 16.63 -31.89
CA LYS A 854 23.65 15.32 -31.73
C LYS A 854 22.75 14.19 -32.21
N TYR A 855 21.49 14.18 -31.80
CA TYR A 855 20.51 13.18 -32.23
C TYR A 855 20.20 13.27 -33.72
N ALA A 856 20.09 14.48 -34.28
CA ALA A 856 19.87 14.69 -35.71
C ALA A 856 21.09 14.34 -36.59
N GLY A 857 22.27 14.09 -35.99
CA GLY A 857 23.52 13.79 -36.70
C GLY A 857 24.08 14.95 -37.54
N ARG A 858 23.52 16.16 -37.40
CA ARG A 858 23.89 17.36 -38.17
C ARG A 858 23.59 18.63 -37.38
N SER A 859 24.30 19.71 -37.69
CA SER A 859 24.04 21.03 -37.11
C SER A 859 23.24 21.97 -38.01
N THR A 860 23.11 21.64 -39.29
CA THR A 860 22.37 22.42 -40.29
C THR A 860 20.94 21.89 -40.40
N ALA A 861 19.94 22.79 -40.46
CA ALA A 861 18.52 22.43 -40.48
C ALA A 861 18.04 21.65 -39.23
N VAL A 862 18.56 22.06 -38.05
CA VAL A 862 18.06 21.65 -36.74
C VAL A 862 17.63 22.90 -36.00
N TRP A 863 16.46 22.85 -35.37
CA TRP A 863 15.98 23.92 -34.52
C TRP A 863 16.71 23.86 -33.17
N GLU A 864 17.66 24.77 -32.98
CA GLU A 864 18.36 24.95 -31.71
C GLU A 864 17.80 26.19 -31.01
N TRP A 865 17.48 26.09 -29.73
CA TRP A 865 16.86 27.20 -29.01
C TRP A 865 17.90 28.18 -28.47
N ASP A 866 17.72 29.45 -28.80
CA ASP A 866 18.34 30.54 -28.07
C ASP A 866 17.45 31.00 -26.90
N SER A 867 17.85 32.06 -26.20
CA SER A 867 17.08 32.56 -25.05
C SER A 867 15.66 33.01 -25.43
N ARG A 868 15.44 33.51 -26.65
CA ARG A 868 14.13 33.98 -27.11
C ARG A 868 13.18 32.81 -27.37
N ASP A 869 13.69 31.70 -27.90
CA ASP A 869 12.89 30.49 -28.12
C ASP A 869 12.49 29.85 -26.78
N ILE A 870 13.42 29.82 -25.82
CA ILE A 870 13.13 29.39 -24.44
C ILE A 870 12.05 30.28 -23.82
N ASP A 871 12.19 31.61 -23.92
CA ASP A 871 11.20 32.55 -23.38
C ASP A 871 9.82 32.35 -24.04
N ARG A 872 9.76 32.14 -25.36
CA ARG A 872 8.51 31.86 -26.08
C ARG A 872 7.84 30.57 -25.60
N PHE A 873 8.64 29.52 -25.36
CA PHE A 873 8.13 28.26 -24.83
C PHE A 873 7.57 28.44 -23.41
N CYS A 874 8.30 29.13 -22.53
CA CYS A 874 7.83 29.46 -21.18
C CYS A 874 6.52 30.29 -21.21
N VAL A 875 6.46 31.32 -22.04
CA VAL A 875 5.25 32.14 -22.22
C VAL A 875 4.09 31.32 -22.77
N ALA A 876 4.34 30.35 -23.65
CA ALA A 876 3.30 29.43 -24.11
C ALA A 876 2.77 28.58 -22.95
N LEU A 877 3.65 27.96 -22.16
CA LEU A 877 3.26 27.18 -20.98
C LEU A 877 2.41 28.01 -20.00
N GLU A 878 2.81 29.25 -19.74
CA GLU A 878 2.07 30.18 -18.90
C GLU A 878 0.70 30.57 -19.50
N SER A 879 0.63 30.78 -20.81
CA SER A 879 -0.60 31.17 -21.51
C SER A 879 -1.64 30.06 -21.54
N TYR A 880 -1.20 28.80 -21.47
CA TYR A 880 -2.06 27.63 -21.37
C TYR A 880 -2.29 27.16 -19.92
N HIS A 881 -1.85 27.94 -18.92
CA HIS A 881 -1.97 27.59 -17.50
C HIS A 881 -1.29 26.25 -17.13
N LEU A 882 -0.28 25.84 -17.89
CA LEU A 882 0.59 24.70 -17.60
C LEU A 882 1.71 25.05 -16.64
N LEU A 883 2.05 26.34 -16.55
CA LEU A 883 2.89 26.92 -15.53
C LEU A 883 2.23 28.21 -15.00
N PRO A 884 2.41 28.57 -13.73
CA PRO A 884 1.81 29.78 -13.17
C PRO A 884 2.48 31.04 -13.76
N LYS A 885 1.69 31.88 -14.44
CA LYS A 885 2.13 33.18 -15.00
C LYS A 885 2.50 34.21 -13.93
N GLN A 886 1.83 34.15 -12.79
CA GLN A 886 2.09 35.00 -11.63
C GLN A 886 2.01 34.16 -10.37
N PRO A 887 2.70 34.55 -9.28
CA PRO A 887 2.57 33.86 -7.99
C PRO A 887 1.18 34.00 -7.36
N TYR A 888 0.26 34.76 -7.97
CA TYR A 888 -1.08 35.01 -7.45
C TYR A 888 -2.14 34.69 -8.49
N ASP A 889 -3.23 34.08 -8.06
CA ASP A 889 -4.46 34.03 -8.84
C ASP A 889 -5.22 35.35 -8.65
N LEU A 890 -5.30 36.15 -9.71
CA LEU A 890 -6.00 37.43 -9.72
C LEU A 890 -7.50 37.29 -10.02
N ALA A 891 -7.96 36.14 -10.51
CA ALA A 891 -9.37 35.89 -10.81
C ALA A 891 -10.16 35.44 -9.57
N SER A 892 -9.48 34.84 -8.57
CA SER A 892 -10.09 34.46 -7.29
C SER A 892 -10.00 35.61 -6.25
N PRO A 893 -11.12 36.00 -5.60
CA PRO A 893 -11.08 37.00 -4.53
C PRO A 893 -10.17 36.53 -3.37
N PRO A 894 -9.44 37.44 -2.71
CA PRO A 894 -8.53 37.04 -1.64
C PRO A 894 -9.29 36.52 -0.42
N SER A 895 -9.00 35.29 -0.02
CA SER A 895 -9.50 34.67 1.23
C SER A 895 -9.00 35.44 2.47
N PRO A 896 -9.75 35.46 3.59
CA PRO A 896 -9.41 36.19 4.83
C PRO A 896 -8.03 35.87 5.42
N ASN A 897 -7.44 34.72 5.08
CA ASN A 897 -6.15 34.24 5.61
C ASN A 897 -4.97 34.40 4.63
N LYS A 898 -5.11 35.21 3.55
CA LYS A 898 -4.09 35.33 2.49
C LYS A 898 -2.92 36.28 2.79
N PHE A 899 -2.72 36.81 3.99
CA PHE A 899 -1.58 37.69 4.28
C PHE A 899 -0.75 37.21 5.46
N HIS A 900 0.57 37.16 5.31
CA HIS A 900 1.52 36.84 6.37
C HIS A 900 2.41 38.03 6.71
N ASN A 901 3.02 37.99 7.90
CA ASN A 901 3.95 39.02 8.33
C ASN A 901 5.26 38.89 7.54
N VAL A 902 5.83 40.00 7.09
CA VAL A 902 7.14 39.99 6.43
C VAL A 902 8.22 40.01 7.51
N PHE A 903 9.11 39.03 7.49
CA PHE A 903 10.30 38.97 8.35
C PHE A 903 11.55 39.34 7.55
N ILE A 904 12.55 39.93 8.20
CA ILE A 904 13.87 40.21 7.61
C ILE A 904 14.98 39.70 8.52
N LYS A 905 16.03 39.12 7.95
CA LYS A 905 17.24 38.78 8.71
C LYS A 905 18.16 39.99 8.78
N LEU A 906 18.32 40.55 9.97
CA LEU A 906 19.28 41.62 10.24
C LEU A 906 20.64 41.02 10.66
N PRO A 907 21.79 41.62 10.28
CA PRO A 907 23.12 41.06 10.55
C PRO A 907 23.43 40.83 12.04
N PHE A 908 22.81 41.64 12.91
CA PHE A 908 23.05 41.65 14.35
C PHE A 908 22.11 40.74 15.15
N PHE A 909 21.04 40.24 14.52
CA PHE A 909 20.06 39.37 15.18
C PHE A 909 20.24 37.92 14.70
N LYS A 910 20.24 36.97 15.64
CA LYS A 910 20.31 35.54 15.33
C LYS A 910 19.06 35.05 14.59
N HIS A 911 17.91 35.69 14.82
CA HIS A 911 16.61 35.31 14.25
C HIS A 911 16.02 36.44 13.39
N PRO A 912 15.15 36.12 12.41
CA PRO A 912 14.46 37.11 11.60
C PRO A 912 13.54 38.01 12.44
N VAL A 913 13.52 39.31 12.13
CA VAL A 913 12.69 40.31 12.82
C VAL A 913 11.47 40.64 11.98
N LYS A 914 10.30 40.67 12.61
CA LYS A 914 9.04 41.05 11.97
C LYS A 914 9.08 42.52 11.56
N THR A 915 8.71 42.79 10.32
CA THR A 915 8.50 44.14 9.77
C THR A 915 7.03 44.56 9.93
N PRO A 916 6.70 45.86 9.80
CA PRO A 916 5.31 46.33 9.79
C PRO A 916 4.54 45.94 8.51
N PHE A 917 5.23 45.41 7.49
CA PHE A 917 4.61 45.05 6.22
C PHE A 917 4.00 43.65 6.27
N LYS A 918 2.89 43.48 5.55
CA LYS A 918 2.28 42.17 5.30
C LYS A 918 2.39 41.83 3.83
N LYS A 919 2.68 40.58 3.52
CA LYS A 919 2.79 40.07 2.14
C LYS A 919 1.66 39.08 1.89
N ARG A 920 1.08 39.13 0.69
CA ARG A 920 0.08 38.13 0.26
C ARG A 920 0.76 36.76 0.17
N ASN A 921 0.13 35.72 0.70
CA ASN A 921 0.52 34.34 0.46
C ASN A 921 0.52 34.12 -1.05
N VAL A 922 1.63 33.59 -1.54
CA VAL A 922 1.76 33.16 -2.92
C VAL A 922 0.75 32.04 -3.15
N ASP A 923 -0.13 32.19 -4.14
CA ASP A 923 -1.11 31.17 -4.52
C ASP A 923 -0.44 30.03 -5.29
N PHE A 924 0.73 30.26 -5.90
CA PHE A 924 1.50 29.27 -6.65
C PHE A 924 2.98 29.31 -6.26
N LYS A 925 3.45 28.33 -5.49
CA LYS A 925 4.85 28.29 -5.04
C LYS A 925 5.53 27.10 -5.71
N TYR A 926 6.54 27.34 -6.53
CA TYR A 926 7.48 26.30 -6.93
C TYR A 926 8.88 26.89 -6.85
N SER A 927 9.77 26.25 -6.07
CA SER A 927 11.18 26.61 -6.08
C SER A 927 11.85 25.87 -7.24
N ALA A 928 12.20 26.60 -8.29
CA ALA A 928 13.16 26.13 -9.28
C ALA A 928 14.54 25.96 -8.61
N GLY A 929 14.76 24.81 -7.97
CA GLY A 929 15.99 24.47 -7.27
C GLY A 929 15.76 23.54 -6.08
N LYS A 930 15.76 22.24 -6.34
CA LYS A 930 16.05 21.18 -5.38
C LYS A 930 16.75 20.01 -6.06
#